data_AF-A0A2N3I8U5-F1
#
_entry.id   AF-A0A2N3I8U5-F1
#
_cell.length_a   1.000
_cell.length_b   1.000
_cell.length_c   1.000
_cell.angle_alpha   90.00
_cell.angle_beta   90.00
_cell.angle_gamma   90.00
#
_symmetry.space_group_name_H-M   'P 1'
#
loop_
_entity.id
_entity.type
_entity.pdbx_description
1 polymer ?
#
loop_
_entity_poly.entity_id
_entity_poly.type
_entity_poly.pdbx_seq_one_letter_code
_entity_poly.pdbx_strand_id
1 'polypeptide(L)'
;MFKFFRNLNLSAKFLLFATLVLILIFSGLAVWIYNTDRESTIQSVDNRMYSQLEDLVTLLELEYRAKQQEMENALRVASSRVKTLGAIQEQEEKVQMVAINQATQTQKVVEVKKWLLRGALVQENSKVVDSIAALVGSQVAIFQKIPEGYMRIATTEINPKSNKRMEGVYLPMGNNIVQTIERGQTFKGRILQNNEYFIVAYEPLRVEGEIKGMIYAGVKEKDVTFLRRKFKEKKYYVSGYPFAMHISGEYVIHPILEGKNAEKRFIDYAQKNKRGKYRYRYPNNEEGVWKWTYFTYYEPFELIVGATIDEAQLLDDSLEKARNTLLIGFILALLVFLLGFGTIVNYIASSIRKIIDNLRLMSEGRKTEKIPVTSQDEIGVMAESLNKLIDGFESYKNFALSIGNREFGANFTPLSQDDELGNSLLEMRNNLKAATEKEQREKWLTDGFTQFAEILRQNNDNIEALCLDIITNLVKKLNANQGGIFLLKNLNKPTENEEESEKVLEMVACYAYDRPKMMRKIVKIGEGLIGQSFQEADILNIREIPQNYMHITSGLGEANPNNILIVPLKTNEITLGVVEIASFEYFDDLSVEFVEKVSESIAITIFTVTSNLQTQMLLKESRQLTQEMREKEEEMRQNVEELEATQEEMRKNEKELKRVLFDAKSQKEQMDSLINNTEDLIIALDKDYKVMIFNENAKNWYYERTYNKLTIGVSLLGFLQPEEIEHFKENYSRALLGERFAVEEKIGEKIYEFRYNPMQDDQGKAVGVSIFGRDISERKFAEQNLRLQLLELQEAEEQLQKQLKNLQETTEDARKKLFGLEQYDKALTESKFVRIEFSLDAVVTQVNPTFCNLIQFESQEIIGKVHKELLETEEANSPAYLELWRNLRVGISQIVEQRYQDKYGQELILHSHFLPIKNQGGKVVNILQVGVDITPFRLQEKSLQVRIEKLQKEIEKLQNNS
;
A
#
# COMPACT_ATOMS: atom_id res chain seq x y z
N MET A 1 -6.96 -23.95 -15.45
CA MET A 1 -6.17 -23.06 -14.59
C MET A 1 -6.15 -23.50 -13.12
N PHE A 2 -7.29 -23.71 -12.46
CA PHE A 2 -7.37 -24.17 -11.06
C PHE A 2 -6.61 -25.49 -10.75
N LYS A 3 -6.69 -26.50 -11.64
CA LYS A 3 -5.95 -27.77 -11.46
C LYS A 3 -4.42 -27.60 -11.50
N PHE A 4 -3.92 -26.67 -12.33
CA PHE A 4 -2.48 -26.35 -12.40
C PHE A 4 -2.01 -25.67 -11.10
N PHE A 5 -2.79 -24.71 -10.60
CA PHE A 5 -2.50 -24.04 -9.33
C PHE A 5 -2.48 -25.00 -8.15
N ARG A 6 -3.36 -26.00 -8.08
CA ARG A 6 -3.45 -26.89 -6.91
C ARG A 6 -2.14 -27.67 -6.65
N ASN A 7 -1.47 -28.11 -7.71
CA ASN A 7 -0.29 -28.97 -7.63
C ASN A 7 1.04 -28.22 -7.47
N LEU A 8 1.02 -26.88 -7.53
CA LEU A 8 2.22 -26.09 -7.26
C LEU A 8 2.57 -26.12 -5.78
N ASN A 9 3.87 -26.15 -5.48
CA ASN A 9 4.37 -25.96 -4.13
C ASN A 9 3.97 -24.56 -3.62
N LEU A 10 3.91 -24.42 -2.30
CA LEU A 10 3.46 -23.17 -1.66
C LEU A 10 4.30 -21.97 -2.15
N SER A 11 5.60 -22.18 -2.35
CA SER A 11 6.54 -21.19 -2.86
C SER A 11 6.16 -20.66 -4.25
N ALA A 12 5.89 -21.54 -5.20
CA ALA A 12 5.53 -21.14 -6.56
C ALA A 12 4.16 -20.45 -6.61
N LYS A 13 3.22 -20.83 -5.74
CA LYS A 13 1.91 -20.15 -5.62
C LYS A 13 2.06 -18.71 -5.17
N PHE A 14 2.83 -18.47 -4.10
CA PHE A 14 3.09 -17.12 -3.61
C PHE A 14 3.82 -16.27 -4.66
N LEU A 15 4.84 -16.83 -5.31
CA LEU A 15 5.62 -16.10 -6.32
C LEU A 15 4.79 -15.74 -7.55
N LEU A 16 3.92 -16.65 -8.03
CA LEU A 16 2.97 -16.36 -9.13
C LEU A 16 1.95 -15.29 -8.76
N PHE A 17 1.39 -15.35 -7.55
CA PHE A 17 0.42 -14.35 -7.11
C PHE A 17 1.08 -12.96 -6.99
N ALA A 18 2.25 -12.91 -6.35
CA ALA A 18 2.96 -11.66 -6.11
C ALA A 18 3.47 -11.01 -7.41
N THR A 19 3.95 -11.80 -8.37
CA THR A 19 4.32 -11.31 -9.71
C THR A 19 3.11 -10.77 -10.48
N LEU A 20 1.95 -11.41 -10.37
CA LEU A 20 0.72 -10.98 -11.03
C LEU A 20 0.21 -9.63 -10.47
N VAL A 21 0.29 -9.45 -9.15
CA VAL A 21 0.00 -8.16 -8.50
C VAL A 21 0.98 -7.07 -8.94
N LEU A 22 2.29 -7.39 -9.02
CA LEU A 22 3.30 -6.44 -9.46
C LEU A 22 3.06 -5.98 -10.91
N ILE A 23 2.72 -6.92 -11.81
CA ILE A 23 2.37 -6.61 -13.21
C ILE A 23 1.17 -5.66 -13.27
N LEU A 24 0.14 -5.90 -12.46
CA LEU A 24 -1.05 -5.05 -12.39
C LEU A 24 -0.71 -3.61 -11.95
N ILE A 25 0.08 -3.46 -10.89
CA ILE A 25 0.52 -2.16 -10.37
C ILE A 25 1.34 -1.41 -11.43
N PHE A 26 2.32 -2.07 -12.06
CA PHE A 26 3.14 -1.44 -13.09
C PHE A 26 2.36 -1.10 -14.36
N SER A 27 1.37 -1.91 -14.73
CA SER A 27 0.48 -1.60 -15.86
C SER A 27 -0.34 -0.34 -15.58
N GLY A 28 -0.87 -0.19 -14.36
CA GLY A 28 -1.58 1.02 -13.94
C GLY A 28 -0.68 2.26 -13.96
N LEU A 29 0.52 2.15 -13.39
CA LEU A 29 1.53 3.22 -13.41
C LEU A 29 1.95 3.61 -14.84
N ALA A 30 2.15 2.64 -15.72
CA ALA A 30 2.52 2.89 -17.11
C ALA A 30 1.42 3.66 -17.85
N VAL A 31 0.14 3.29 -17.65
CA VAL A 31 -1.00 4.02 -18.22
C VAL A 31 -1.08 5.44 -17.68
N TRP A 32 -0.86 5.62 -16.37
CA TRP A 32 -0.87 6.94 -15.75
C TRP A 32 0.24 7.84 -16.31
N ILE A 33 1.50 7.36 -16.32
CA ILE A 33 2.65 8.11 -16.86
C ILE A 33 2.43 8.44 -18.34
N TYR A 34 1.96 7.48 -19.13
CA TYR A 34 1.64 7.71 -20.55
C TYR A 34 0.65 8.85 -20.75
N ASN A 35 -0.42 8.91 -19.93
CA ASN A 35 -1.41 9.98 -20.03
C ASN A 35 -0.84 11.34 -19.59
N THR A 36 -0.06 11.37 -18.51
CA THR A 36 0.56 12.61 -18.01
C THR A 36 1.61 13.17 -18.99
N ASP A 37 2.49 12.34 -19.53
CA ASP A 37 3.52 12.78 -20.49
C ASP A 37 2.92 13.21 -21.83
N ARG A 38 1.80 12.60 -22.23
CA ARG A 38 1.10 12.98 -23.46
C ARG A 38 0.59 14.43 -23.39
N GLU A 39 -0.04 14.83 -22.29
CA GLU A 39 -0.54 16.20 -22.14
C GLU A 39 0.57 17.24 -22.09
N SER A 40 1.62 16.97 -21.30
CA SER A 40 2.78 17.87 -21.18
C SER A 40 3.51 18.03 -22.52
N THR A 41 3.66 16.93 -23.27
CA THR A 41 4.26 16.94 -24.61
C THR A 41 3.45 17.82 -25.55
N ILE A 42 2.14 17.63 -25.65
CA ILE A 42 1.27 18.43 -26.54
C ILE A 42 1.38 19.92 -26.22
N GLN A 43 1.34 20.29 -24.93
CA GLN A 43 1.46 21.68 -24.51
C GLN A 43 2.84 22.27 -24.84
N SER A 44 3.91 21.49 -24.66
CA SER A 44 5.27 21.91 -25.02
C SER A 44 5.43 22.12 -26.52
N VAL A 45 4.79 21.28 -27.35
CA VAL A 45 4.82 21.45 -28.81
C VAL A 45 4.00 22.66 -29.23
N ASP A 46 2.81 22.86 -28.67
CA ASP A 46 2.00 24.07 -28.94
C ASP A 46 2.82 25.34 -28.69
N ASN A 47 3.46 25.46 -27.53
CA ASN A 47 4.30 26.61 -27.18
C ASN A 47 5.48 26.79 -28.15
N ARG A 48 6.19 25.69 -28.47
CA ARG A 48 7.32 25.73 -29.40
C ARG A 48 6.88 26.14 -30.80
N MET A 49 5.75 25.64 -31.29
CA MET A 49 5.22 25.97 -32.62
C MET A 49 4.81 27.44 -32.71
N TYR A 50 4.16 27.99 -31.68
CA TYR A 50 3.83 29.42 -31.66
C TYR A 50 5.06 30.32 -31.60
N SER A 51 6.08 29.96 -30.81
CA SER A 51 7.35 30.69 -30.79
C SER A 51 8.04 30.66 -32.17
N GLN A 52 8.05 29.50 -32.83
CA GLN A 52 8.64 29.34 -34.16
C GLN A 52 7.89 30.14 -35.26
N LEU A 53 6.58 30.35 -35.09
CA LEU A 53 5.77 31.22 -35.95
C LEU A 53 6.07 32.70 -35.71
N GLU A 54 6.25 33.08 -34.45
CA GLU A 54 6.61 34.44 -34.07
C GLU A 54 7.96 34.86 -34.66
N ASP A 55 8.93 33.94 -34.73
CA ASP A 55 10.19 34.16 -35.45
C ASP A 55 9.97 34.47 -36.94
N LEU A 56 9.03 33.78 -37.60
CA LEU A 56 8.73 34.00 -39.02
C LEU A 56 8.06 35.34 -39.25
N VAL A 57 7.11 35.71 -38.38
CA VAL A 57 6.48 37.03 -38.42
C VAL A 57 7.50 38.12 -38.15
N THR A 58 8.41 37.92 -37.19
CA THR A 58 9.50 38.85 -36.90
C THR A 58 10.41 39.06 -38.11
N LEU A 59 10.66 38.01 -38.88
CA LEU A 59 11.45 38.09 -40.12
C LEU A 59 10.72 38.92 -41.19
N LEU A 60 9.41 38.74 -41.36
CA LEU A 60 8.59 39.59 -42.25
C LEU A 60 8.56 41.05 -41.79
N GLU A 61 8.43 41.27 -40.48
CA GLU A 61 8.43 42.59 -39.85
C GLU A 61 9.75 43.33 -40.06
N LEU A 62 10.88 42.65 -39.92
CA LEU A 62 12.18 43.23 -40.24
C LEU A 62 12.28 43.65 -41.70
N GLU A 63 11.82 42.80 -42.61
CA GLU A 63 11.90 43.09 -44.04
C GLU A 63 11.03 44.28 -44.41
N TYR A 64 9.82 44.33 -43.84
CA TYR A 64 8.93 45.48 -43.95
C TYR A 64 9.58 46.76 -43.40
N ARG A 65 10.18 46.72 -42.20
CA ARG A 65 10.89 47.87 -41.61
C ARG A 65 12.09 48.32 -42.43
N ALA A 66 12.88 47.38 -42.95
CA ALA A 66 14.01 47.70 -43.82
C ALA A 66 13.54 48.44 -45.08
N LYS A 67 12.41 48.03 -45.66
CA LYS A 67 11.80 48.70 -46.83
C LYS A 67 11.23 50.06 -46.49
N GLN A 68 10.59 50.21 -45.33
CA GLN A 68 10.16 51.52 -44.84
C GLN A 68 11.35 52.47 -44.66
N GLN A 69 12.45 52.00 -44.07
CA GLN A 69 13.65 52.81 -43.89
C GLN A 69 14.32 53.19 -45.23
N GLU A 70 14.36 52.26 -46.19
CA GLU A 70 14.82 52.54 -47.56
C GLU A 70 13.97 53.65 -48.19
N MET A 71 12.64 53.57 -48.05
CA MET A 71 11.71 54.59 -48.53
C MET A 71 11.87 55.93 -47.81
N GLU A 72 12.08 55.94 -46.49
CA GLU A 72 12.28 57.18 -45.73
C GLU A 72 13.58 57.87 -46.10
N ASN A 73 14.66 57.11 -46.28
CA ASN A 73 15.92 57.63 -46.78
C ASN A 73 15.75 58.20 -48.20
N ALA A 74 15.00 57.48 -49.04
CA ALA A 74 14.68 57.90 -50.39
C ALA A 74 13.93 59.24 -50.42
N LEU A 75 12.89 59.37 -49.61
CA LEU A 75 12.13 60.60 -49.47
C LEU A 75 13.01 61.73 -48.92
N ARG A 76 13.79 61.48 -47.86
CA ARG A 76 14.67 62.49 -47.25
C ARG A 76 15.70 63.04 -48.24
N VAL A 77 16.33 62.16 -49.02
CA VAL A 77 17.28 62.56 -50.07
C VAL A 77 16.56 63.31 -51.17
N ALA A 78 15.38 62.86 -51.60
CA ALA A 78 14.59 63.53 -52.62
C ALA A 78 14.18 64.95 -52.19
N SER A 79 13.63 65.10 -50.99
CA SER A 79 13.23 66.38 -50.41
C SER A 79 14.42 67.32 -50.19
N SER A 80 15.55 66.79 -49.68
CA SER A 80 16.80 67.56 -49.54
C SER A 80 17.36 68.01 -50.89
N ARG A 81 17.29 67.14 -51.91
CA ARG A 81 17.78 67.46 -53.25
C ARG A 81 16.95 68.55 -53.91
N VAL A 82 15.61 68.51 -53.78
CA VAL A 82 14.74 69.60 -54.26
C VAL A 82 15.08 70.91 -53.54
N LYS A 83 15.26 70.90 -52.21
CA LYS A 83 15.66 72.09 -51.43
C LYS A 83 17.03 72.66 -51.85
N THR A 84 18.03 71.81 -52.10
CA THR A 84 19.38 72.23 -52.51
C THR A 84 19.49 72.67 -53.97
N LEU A 85 18.63 72.14 -54.85
CA LEU A 85 18.46 72.68 -56.20
C LEU A 85 17.87 74.11 -56.15
N GLY A 86 17.14 74.50 -55.10
CA GLY A 86 16.67 75.86 -54.86
C GLY A 86 15.17 75.91 -54.63
N ALA A 87 14.64 77.07 -54.22
CA ALA A 87 13.19 77.22 -54.07
C ALA A 87 12.51 77.12 -55.44
N ILE A 88 11.40 76.40 -55.50
CA ILE A 88 10.53 76.39 -56.67
C ILE A 88 9.92 77.79 -56.81
N GLN A 89 10.10 78.39 -57.98
CA GLN A 89 9.52 79.69 -58.33
C GLN A 89 8.27 79.45 -59.18
N GLU A 90 7.12 79.87 -58.65
CA GLU A 90 5.87 79.86 -59.39
C GLU A 90 5.80 81.10 -60.29
N GLN A 91 5.46 80.92 -61.57
CA GLN A 91 5.25 82.02 -62.52
C GLN A 91 3.75 82.18 -62.80
N GLU A 92 3.33 83.40 -63.15
CA GLU A 92 1.95 83.67 -63.57
C GLU A 92 1.60 83.03 -64.93
N GLU A 93 2.61 82.76 -65.77
CA GLU A 93 2.42 81.99 -66.99
C GLU A 93 1.97 80.56 -66.67
N LYS A 94 0.95 80.07 -67.39
CA LYS A 94 0.43 78.71 -67.24
C LYS A 94 0.92 77.78 -68.36
N VAL A 95 0.90 76.48 -68.08
CA VAL A 95 1.12 75.38 -69.03
C VAL A 95 -0.13 74.51 -69.06
N GLN A 96 -0.53 74.13 -70.27
CA GLN A 96 -1.61 73.16 -70.46
C GLN A 96 -1.07 71.76 -70.29
N MET A 97 -1.69 70.98 -69.41
CA MET A 97 -1.37 69.57 -69.19
C MET A 97 -2.64 68.73 -69.27
N VAL A 98 -2.51 67.47 -69.67
CA VAL A 98 -3.63 66.53 -69.68
C VAL A 98 -3.71 65.84 -68.32
N ALA A 99 -4.70 66.21 -67.51
CA ALA A 99 -5.02 65.54 -66.26
C ALA A 99 -5.76 64.22 -66.52
N ILE A 100 -5.27 63.12 -65.94
CA ILE A 100 -5.86 61.79 -66.03
C ILE A 100 -6.31 61.38 -64.64
N ASN A 101 -7.60 61.11 -64.47
CA ASN A 101 -8.12 60.60 -63.19
C ASN A 101 -7.68 59.13 -63.02
N GLN A 102 -7.01 58.82 -61.90
CA GLN A 102 -6.48 57.48 -61.64
C GLN A 102 -7.56 56.40 -61.52
N ALA A 103 -8.76 56.74 -61.03
CA ALA A 103 -9.86 55.79 -60.80
C ALA A 103 -10.75 55.60 -62.04
N THR A 104 -11.03 56.68 -62.79
CA THR A 104 -11.98 56.65 -63.92
C THR A 104 -11.31 56.67 -65.30
N GLN A 105 -9.98 56.90 -65.38
CA GLN A 105 -9.19 57.07 -66.60
C GLN A 105 -9.65 58.21 -67.55
N THR A 106 -10.56 59.07 -67.11
CA THR A 106 -11.03 60.23 -67.88
C THR A 106 -9.93 61.28 -68.03
N GLN A 107 -9.75 61.82 -69.24
CA GLN A 107 -8.75 62.84 -69.55
C GLN A 107 -9.37 64.23 -69.64
N LYS A 108 -8.72 65.24 -69.07
CA LYS A 108 -9.14 66.65 -69.12
C LYS A 108 -7.93 67.56 -69.25
N VAL A 109 -7.99 68.55 -70.13
CA VAL A 109 -6.92 69.57 -70.21
C VAL A 109 -7.09 70.55 -69.04
N VAL A 110 -6.03 70.73 -68.26
CA VAL A 110 -5.98 71.65 -67.13
C VAL A 110 -4.82 72.63 -67.32
N GLU A 111 -5.03 73.88 -66.91
CA GLU A 111 -3.98 74.90 -66.89
C GLU A 111 -3.34 74.95 -65.50
N VAL A 112 -2.02 74.74 -65.43
CA VAL A 112 -1.24 74.82 -64.19
C VAL A 112 -0.18 75.91 -64.29
N LYS A 113 0.07 76.64 -63.19
CA LYS A 113 1.12 77.67 -63.15
C LYS A 113 2.50 77.05 -63.38
N LYS A 114 3.36 77.68 -64.17
CA LYS A 114 4.72 77.19 -64.43
C LYS A 114 5.53 77.17 -63.14
N TRP A 115 6.23 76.07 -62.90
CA TRP A 115 7.19 75.96 -61.81
C TRP A 115 8.59 75.91 -62.40
N LEU A 116 9.45 76.83 -61.95
CA LEU A 116 10.86 76.88 -62.33
C LEU A 116 11.73 76.44 -61.15
N LEU A 117 12.69 75.55 -61.42
CA LEU A 117 13.72 75.13 -60.48
C LEU A 117 15.08 75.46 -61.11
N ARG A 118 15.81 76.43 -60.54
CA ARG A 118 16.99 77.09 -61.18
C ARG A 118 16.74 77.56 -62.62
N GLY A 119 15.55 78.10 -62.88
CA GLY A 119 15.17 78.59 -64.22
C GLY A 119 14.78 77.50 -65.23
N ALA A 120 14.82 76.21 -64.86
CA ALA A 120 14.32 75.13 -65.70
C ALA A 120 12.87 74.77 -65.32
N LEU A 121 12.01 74.57 -66.33
CA LEU A 121 10.63 74.11 -66.14
C LEU A 121 10.61 72.77 -65.39
N VAL A 122 9.75 72.61 -64.39
CA VAL A 122 9.59 71.35 -63.64
C VAL A 122 8.57 70.43 -64.32
N GLN A 123 7.50 70.99 -64.87
CA GLN A 123 6.48 70.24 -65.61
C GLN A 123 7.12 69.49 -66.80
N GLU A 124 6.86 68.18 -66.87
CA GLU A 124 7.39 67.26 -67.89
C GLU A 124 8.93 67.15 -67.92
N ASN A 125 9.63 67.71 -66.92
CA ASN A 125 11.09 67.67 -66.86
C ASN A 125 11.58 66.45 -66.11
N SER A 126 11.77 65.38 -66.88
CA SER A 126 12.35 64.11 -66.42
C SER A 126 13.75 64.25 -65.83
N LYS A 127 14.57 65.24 -66.24
CA LYS A 127 15.96 65.38 -65.75
C LYS A 127 16.02 65.64 -64.25
N VAL A 128 15.06 66.39 -63.70
CA VAL A 128 15.01 66.71 -62.26
C VAL A 128 14.75 65.43 -61.46
N VAL A 129 13.66 64.73 -61.76
CA VAL A 129 13.27 63.51 -61.04
C VAL A 129 14.23 62.34 -61.31
N ASP A 130 14.80 62.23 -62.51
CA ASP A 130 15.78 61.19 -62.83
C ASP A 130 17.11 61.41 -62.09
N SER A 131 17.56 62.66 -61.93
CA SER A 131 18.76 62.97 -61.14
C SER A 131 18.56 62.63 -59.66
N ILE A 132 17.34 62.80 -59.15
CA ILE A 132 16.99 62.43 -57.78
C ILE A 132 16.90 60.91 -57.64
N ALA A 133 16.20 60.25 -58.57
CA ALA A 133 16.07 58.79 -58.58
C ALA A 133 17.43 58.08 -58.76
N ALA A 134 18.37 58.65 -59.51
CA ALA A 134 19.73 58.11 -59.65
C ALA A 134 20.52 58.15 -58.32
N LEU A 135 20.28 59.16 -57.48
CA LEU A 135 20.89 59.26 -56.14
C LEU A 135 20.23 58.33 -55.13
N VAL A 136 18.94 58.05 -55.31
CA VAL A 136 18.08 57.37 -54.34
C VAL A 136 17.86 55.89 -54.67
N GLY A 137 17.98 55.49 -55.93
CA GLY A 137 17.69 54.14 -56.40
C GLY A 137 16.20 53.75 -56.35
N SER A 138 15.29 54.70 -56.14
CA SER A 138 13.84 54.47 -55.96
C SER A 138 13.02 55.35 -56.89
N GLN A 139 11.72 55.06 -57.03
CA GLN A 139 10.84 55.90 -57.84
C GLN A 139 10.59 57.24 -57.17
N VAL A 140 10.63 58.32 -57.94
CA VAL A 140 10.41 59.69 -57.44
C VAL A 140 9.45 60.43 -58.35
N ALA A 141 8.55 61.22 -57.76
CA ALA A 141 7.65 62.07 -58.51
C ALA A 141 7.39 63.40 -57.78
N ILE A 142 7.10 64.43 -58.54
CA ILE A 142 6.68 65.74 -58.05
C ILE A 142 5.25 65.97 -58.52
N PHE A 143 4.41 66.41 -57.59
CA PHE A 143 3.03 66.74 -57.83
C PHE A 143 2.77 68.21 -57.55
N GLN A 144 1.89 68.81 -58.33
CA GLN A 144 1.41 70.18 -58.18
C GLN A 144 -0.09 70.19 -57.90
N LYS A 145 -0.52 71.08 -57.00
CA LYS A 145 -1.92 71.25 -56.62
C LYS A 145 -2.71 71.81 -57.80
N ILE A 146 -3.85 71.20 -58.07
CA ILE A 146 -4.87 71.62 -59.03
C ILE A 146 -6.23 71.69 -58.32
N PRO A 147 -7.26 72.35 -58.88
CA PRO A 147 -8.58 72.44 -58.22
C PRO A 147 -9.18 71.09 -57.82
N GLU A 148 -8.88 70.04 -58.58
CA GLU A 148 -9.44 68.68 -58.41
C GLU A 148 -8.59 67.78 -57.48
N GLY A 149 -7.39 68.23 -57.06
CA GLY A 149 -6.47 67.45 -56.22
C GLY A 149 -4.99 67.76 -56.48
N TYR A 150 -4.15 66.74 -56.57
CA TYR A 150 -2.72 66.89 -56.86
C TYR A 150 -2.33 66.12 -58.11
N MET A 151 -1.85 66.82 -59.13
CA MET A 151 -1.47 66.25 -60.41
C MET A 151 0.02 65.97 -60.45
N ARG A 152 0.40 64.79 -60.93
CA ARG A 152 1.80 64.42 -61.13
C ARG A 152 2.38 65.17 -62.31
N ILE A 153 3.33 66.07 -62.06
CA ILE A 153 3.92 66.95 -63.09
C ILE A 153 5.28 66.48 -63.59
N ALA A 154 5.99 65.67 -62.80
CA ALA A 154 7.24 65.02 -63.19
C ALA A 154 7.36 63.69 -62.46
N THR A 155 7.79 62.62 -63.13
CA THR A 155 7.89 61.30 -62.50
C THR A 155 8.92 60.41 -63.16
N THR A 156 9.56 59.53 -62.38
CA THR A 156 10.35 58.42 -62.90
C THR A 156 9.51 57.17 -63.19
N GLU A 157 8.21 57.21 -62.89
CA GLU A 157 7.31 56.09 -63.11
C GLU A 157 6.90 55.98 -64.59
N ILE A 158 7.06 54.78 -65.14
CA ILE A 158 6.71 54.44 -66.53
C ILE A 158 5.53 53.48 -66.51
N ASN A 159 4.56 53.72 -67.40
CA ASN A 159 3.47 52.79 -67.63
C ASN A 159 3.99 51.54 -68.38
N PRO A 160 3.90 50.33 -67.82
CA PRO A 160 4.42 49.13 -68.48
C PRO A 160 3.68 48.76 -69.78
N LYS A 161 2.44 49.24 -69.99
CA LYS A 161 1.65 48.95 -71.20
C LYS A 161 1.89 49.98 -72.32
N SER A 162 2.05 51.26 -72.00
CA SER A 162 2.21 52.33 -72.99
C SER A 162 3.65 52.82 -73.16
N ASN A 163 4.57 52.39 -72.29
CA ASN A 163 5.97 52.83 -72.22
C ASN A 163 6.16 54.35 -72.15
N LYS A 164 5.11 55.07 -71.75
CA LYS A 164 5.14 56.51 -71.49
C LYS A 164 5.23 56.75 -69.98
N ARG A 165 5.87 57.83 -69.60
CA ARG A 165 5.87 58.28 -68.21
C ARG A 165 4.46 58.69 -67.79
N MET A 166 4.20 58.54 -66.50
CA MET A 166 2.87 58.67 -65.93
C MET A 166 2.57 60.12 -65.48
N GLU A 167 3.03 61.13 -66.22
CA GLU A 167 2.64 62.52 -65.96
C GLU A 167 1.15 62.75 -66.23
N GLY A 168 0.57 63.77 -65.59
CA GLY A 168 -0.85 64.11 -65.72
C GLY A 168 -1.79 63.31 -64.83
N VAL A 169 -1.37 62.14 -64.32
CA VAL A 169 -2.18 61.38 -63.36
C VAL A 169 -2.34 62.17 -62.07
N TYR A 170 -3.58 62.39 -61.61
CA TYR A 170 -3.85 63.14 -60.38
C TYR A 170 -4.50 62.30 -59.28
N LEU A 171 -4.17 62.64 -58.03
CA LEU A 171 -4.83 62.14 -56.83
C LEU A 171 -5.97 63.10 -56.47
N PRO A 172 -7.24 62.64 -56.38
CA PRO A 172 -8.38 63.50 -56.10
C PRO A 172 -8.40 63.98 -54.64
N MET A 173 -9.08 65.10 -54.37
CA MET A 173 -9.19 65.69 -53.00
C MET A 173 -9.75 64.73 -51.93
N GLY A 174 -10.55 63.73 -52.32
CA GLY A 174 -11.08 62.70 -51.41
C GLY A 174 -10.09 61.59 -51.02
N ASN A 175 -8.91 61.54 -51.64
CA ASN A 175 -7.91 60.50 -51.37
C ASN A 175 -7.25 60.72 -50.00
N ASN A 176 -7.07 59.65 -49.21
CA ASN A 176 -6.46 59.70 -47.88
C ASN A 176 -5.04 60.32 -47.89
N ILE A 177 -4.27 60.07 -48.95
CA ILE A 177 -2.94 60.67 -49.15
C ILE A 177 -3.09 62.19 -49.22
N VAL A 178 -3.99 62.69 -50.07
CA VAL A 178 -4.22 64.12 -50.28
C VAL A 178 -4.70 64.80 -49.00
N GLN A 179 -5.62 64.18 -48.26
CA GLN A 179 -6.08 64.71 -46.97
C GLN A 179 -4.95 64.81 -45.94
N THR A 180 -4.02 63.86 -45.93
CA THR A 180 -2.84 63.89 -45.06
C THR A 180 -1.90 65.03 -45.44
N ILE A 181 -1.66 65.23 -46.73
CA ILE A 181 -0.82 66.30 -47.26
C ILE A 181 -1.42 67.69 -46.99
N GLU A 182 -2.73 67.89 -47.16
CA GLU A 182 -3.40 69.17 -46.87
C GLU A 182 -3.31 69.56 -45.39
N ARG A 183 -3.20 68.58 -44.47
CA ARG A 183 -2.93 68.82 -43.04
C ARG A 183 -1.46 69.15 -42.74
N GLY A 184 -0.60 69.19 -43.76
CA GLY A 184 0.83 69.42 -43.63
C GLY A 184 1.62 68.22 -43.09
N GLN A 185 1.03 67.02 -43.10
CA GLN A 185 1.65 65.80 -42.61
C GLN A 185 2.24 64.98 -43.77
N THR A 186 3.26 64.19 -43.49
CA THR A 186 3.82 63.23 -44.46
C THR A 186 2.99 61.94 -44.43
N PHE A 187 2.49 61.49 -45.58
CA PHE A 187 1.84 60.19 -45.68
C PHE A 187 2.89 59.10 -45.89
N LYS A 188 2.75 57.96 -45.22
CA LYS A 188 3.57 56.76 -45.42
C LYS A 188 2.64 55.55 -45.47
N GLY A 189 2.84 54.63 -46.41
CA GLY A 189 2.01 53.43 -46.48
C GLY A 189 2.42 52.46 -47.58
N ARG A 190 1.76 51.30 -47.59
CA ARG A 190 1.86 50.32 -48.68
C ARG A 190 0.73 50.59 -49.68
N ILE A 191 1.06 50.71 -50.97
CA ILE A 191 0.08 50.86 -52.04
C ILE A 191 0.29 49.79 -53.11
N LEU A 192 -0.79 49.36 -53.74
CA LEU A 192 -0.75 48.49 -54.92
C LEU A 192 -0.77 49.36 -56.17
N GLN A 193 0.24 49.25 -57.01
CA GLN A 193 0.38 50.03 -58.24
C GLN A 193 0.85 49.13 -59.39
N ASN A 194 0.10 49.10 -60.49
CA ASN A 194 0.38 48.24 -61.65
C ASN A 194 0.56 46.75 -61.30
N ASN A 195 -0.24 46.23 -60.37
CA ASN A 195 -0.18 44.85 -59.88
C ASN A 195 1.11 44.49 -59.11
N GLU A 196 1.83 45.50 -58.62
CA GLU A 196 3.00 45.35 -57.77
C GLU A 196 2.85 46.22 -56.53
N TYR A 197 3.31 45.73 -55.39
CA TYR A 197 3.24 46.47 -54.14
C TYR A 197 4.45 47.38 -53.97
N PHE A 198 4.19 48.59 -53.50
CA PHE A 198 5.20 49.60 -53.21
C PHE A 198 5.03 50.11 -51.78
N ILE A 199 6.15 50.32 -51.12
CA ILE A 199 6.21 51.11 -49.89
C ILE A 199 6.50 52.55 -50.29
N VAL A 200 5.56 53.45 -49.99
CA VAL A 200 5.58 54.81 -50.51
C VAL A 200 5.48 55.84 -49.41
N ALA A 201 6.00 57.03 -49.68
CA ALA A 201 5.70 58.21 -48.91
C ALA A 201 5.52 59.45 -49.77
N TYR A 202 4.69 60.36 -49.25
CA TYR A 202 4.39 61.66 -49.83
C TYR A 202 4.67 62.74 -48.79
N GLU A 203 5.53 63.69 -49.12
CA GLU A 203 5.87 64.84 -48.27
C GLU A 203 5.31 66.14 -48.90
N PRO A 204 4.63 67.01 -48.11
CA PRO A 204 4.10 68.27 -48.60
C PRO A 204 5.23 69.19 -49.07
N LEU A 205 5.06 69.77 -50.26
CA LEU A 205 5.99 70.72 -50.85
C LEU A 205 5.41 72.13 -50.74
N ARG A 206 6.12 73.00 -50.03
CA ARG A 206 5.71 74.39 -49.82
C ARG A 206 6.35 75.32 -50.84
N VAL A 207 5.53 76.17 -51.45
CA VAL A 207 5.95 77.24 -52.35
C VAL A 207 5.37 78.54 -51.77
N GLU A 208 6.24 79.50 -51.44
CA GLU A 208 5.85 80.75 -50.77
C GLU A 208 5.14 80.55 -49.41
N GLY A 209 5.45 79.46 -48.70
CA GLY A 209 4.87 79.14 -47.39
C GLY A 209 3.59 78.30 -47.44
N GLU A 210 2.91 78.24 -48.58
CA GLU A 210 1.68 77.46 -48.79
C GLU A 210 1.98 76.07 -49.37
N ILE A 211 1.15 75.07 -49.05
CA ILE A 211 1.24 73.73 -49.63
C ILE A 211 0.65 73.77 -51.04
N LYS A 212 1.54 73.89 -52.04
CA LYS A 212 1.17 73.94 -53.46
C LYS A 212 1.58 72.67 -54.23
N GLY A 213 2.23 71.71 -53.56
CA GLY A 213 2.59 70.42 -54.17
C GLY A 213 2.96 69.35 -53.15
N MET A 214 3.47 68.23 -53.66
CA MET A 214 4.04 67.17 -52.83
C MET A 214 5.12 66.42 -53.61
N ILE A 215 6.07 65.84 -52.87
CA ILE A 215 7.10 64.94 -53.42
C ILE A 215 6.81 63.51 -52.98
N TYR A 216 6.97 62.59 -53.92
CA TYR A 216 6.75 61.16 -53.76
C TYR A 216 8.08 60.43 -53.82
N ALA A 217 8.25 59.46 -52.93
CA ALA A 217 9.25 58.42 -53.04
C ALA A 217 8.60 57.05 -52.87
N GLY A 218 8.89 56.13 -53.79
CA GLY A 218 8.35 54.77 -53.78
C GLY A 218 9.42 53.72 -53.97
N VAL A 219 9.51 52.80 -53.00
CA VAL A 219 10.39 51.62 -53.07
C VAL A 219 9.53 50.44 -53.46
N LYS A 220 9.91 49.79 -54.57
CA LYS A 220 9.29 48.54 -54.99
C LYS A 220 9.54 47.47 -53.94
N GLU A 221 8.50 46.77 -53.52
CA GLU A 221 8.62 45.54 -52.74
C GLU A 221 9.33 44.51 -53.64
N LYS A 222 10.65 44.35 -53.47
CA LYS A 222 11.47 43.43 -54.29
C LYS A 222 11.06 41.99 -54.02
N ASP A 223 11.31 41.14 -55.01
CA ASP A 223 10.94 39.72 -55.11
C ASP A 223 11.06 38.96 -53.77
N VAL A 224 9.95 38.32 -53.38
CA VAL A 224 9.76 37.42 -52.22
C VAL A 224 10.77 36.27 -52.20
N THR A 225 11.64 36.13 -53.20
CA THR A 225 12.70 35.12 -53.29
C THR A 225 13.56 34.97 -52.03
N PHE A 226 13.90 36.06 -51.34
CA PHE A 226 14.63 35.95 -50.06
C PHE A 226 13.79 35.26 -48.97
N LEU A 227 12.55 35.71 -48.78
CA LEU A 227 11.57 35.11 -47.86
C LEU A 227 11.27 33.66 -48.22
N ARG A 228 11.04 33.38 -49.51
CA ARG A 228 10.77 32.06 -50.06
C ARG A 228 11.91 31.09 -49.76
N ARG A 229 13.17 31.54 -49.89
CA ARG A 229 14.34 30.74 -49.51
C ARG A 229 14.37 30.47 -48.00
N LYS A 230 14.15 31.50 -47.17
CA LYS A 230 14.17 31.36 -45.70
C LYS A 230 13.07 30.44 -45.18
N PHE A 231 11.87 30.51 -45.75
CA PHE A 231 10.78 29.59 -45.43
C PHE A 231 11.09 28.16 -45.88
N LYS A 232 11.67 27.95 -47.08
CA LYS A 232 12.06 26.61 -47.57
C LYS A 232 13.19 25.95 -46.77
N GLU A 233 14.09 26.74 -46.18
CA GLU A 233 15.18 26.25 -45.32
C GLU A 233 14.68 25.75 -43.95
N LYS A 234 13.55 26.28 -43.44
CA LYS A 234 13.04 25.97 -42.11
C LYS A 234 12.19 24.69 -42.16
N LYS A 235 12.59 23.68 -41.39
CA LYS A 235 11.82 22.44 -41.20
C LYS A 235 11.40 22.32 -39.74
N TYR A 236 10.19 21.82 -39.51
CA TYR A 236 9.67 21.55 -38.18
C TYR A 236 9.59 20.04 -37.97
N TYR A 237 10.34 19.53 -37.01
CA TYR A 237 10.49 18.09 -36.79
C TYR A 237 10.97 17.37 -38.08
N VAL A 238 10.35 16.26 -38.47
CA VAL A 238 10.80 15.45 -39.61
C VAL A 238 10.18 15.91 -40.94
N SER A 239 8.87 16.18 -40.96
CA SER A 239 8.11 16.50 -42.19
C SER A 239 7.40 17.85 -42.17
N GLY A 240 7.44 18.58 -41.04
CA GLY A 240 6.74 19.84 -40.90
C GLY A 240 7.41 20.99 -41.65
N TYR A 241 6.62 21.96 -42.06
CA TYR A 241 7.06 23.06 -42.91
C TYR A 241 6.29 24.36 -42.64
N PRO A 242 6.91 25.53 -42.86
CA PRO A 242 6.22 26.80 -42.85
C PRO A 242 5.54 27.10 -44.18
N PHE A 243 4.54 27.96 -44.14
CA PHE A 243 3.89 28.52 -45.31
C PHE A 243 3.45 29.97 -45.02
N ALA A 244 3.21 30.73 -46.08
CA ALA A 244 2.51 32.00 -46.02
C ALA A 244 1.43 31.99 -47.10
N MET A 245 0.21 32.40 -46.74
CA MET A 245 -0.90 32.53 -47.68
C MET A 245 -1.53 33.90 -47.55
N HIS A 246 -2.03 34.45 -48.65
CA HIS A 246 -2.83 35.65 -48.61
C HIS A 246 -4.12 35.40 -47.82
N ILE A 247 -4.70 36.43 -47.21
CA ILE A 247 -5.93 36.31 -46.44
C ILE A 247 -7.11 35.78 -47.28
N SER A 248 -7.08 35.94 -48.60
CA SER A 248 -8.04 35.33 -49.53
C SER A 248 -7.94 33.81 -49.64
N GLY A 249 -6.83 33.22 -49.19
CA GLY A 249 -6.58 31.78 -49.19
C GLY A 249 -5.52 31.29 -50.17
N GLU A 250 -4.97 32.15 -51.02
CA GLU A 250 -3.95 31.76 -52.00
C GLU A 250 -2.57 31.61 -51.33
N TYR A 251 -1.91 30.47 -51.50
CA TYR A 251 -0.56 30.26 -50.98
C TYR A 251 0.48 31.10 -51.73
N VAL A 252 1.06 32.06 -51.03
CA VAL A 252 2.16 32.91 -51.53
C VAL A 252 3.50 32.20 -51.37
N ILE A 253 3.67 31.44 -50.28
CA ILE A 253 4.85 30.60 -50.02
C ILE A 253 4.35 29.27 -49.49
N HIS A 254 4.57 28.18 -50.23
CA HIS A 254 4.29 26.82 -49.78
C HIS A 254 5.27 25.85 -50.45
N PRO A 255 5.70 24.74 -49.81
CA PRO A 255 6.63 23.80 -50.42
C PRO A 255 6.17 23.23 -51.78
N ILE A 256 4.87 22.97 -51.92
CA ILE A 256 4.27 22.26 -53.08
C ILE A 256 3.08 22.99 -53.73
N LEU A 257 2.40 23.89 -53.02
CA LEU A 257 1.04 24.38 -53.38
C LEU A 257 1.03 25.89 -53.67
N GLU A 258 2.17 26.46 -54.01
CA GLU A 258 2.30 27.88 -54.32
C GLU A 258 1.36 28.27 -55.50
N GLY A 259 0.60 29.36 -55.35
CA GLY A 259 -0.43 29.81 -56.29
C GLY A 259 -1.75 29.04 -56.26
N LYS A 260 -1.89 28.04 -55.37
CA LYS A 260 -3.17 27.34 -55.14
C LYS A 260 -3.89 27.90 -53.92
N ASN A 261 -5.21 27.72 -53.86
CA ASN A 261 -5.99 28.07 -52.69
C ASN A 261 -5.95 26.97 -51.63
N ALA A 262 -5.86 27.39 -50.37
CA ALA A 262 -6.04 26.54 -49.21
C ALA A 262 -7.50 26.02 -49.10
N GLU A 263 -7.73 25.05 -48.22
CA GLU A 263 -9.07 24.53 -47.98
C GLU A 263 -9.99 25.62 -47.43
N LYS A 264 -11.21 25.73 -47.98
CA LYS A 264 -12.19 26.76 -47.60
C LYS A 264 -12.45 26.82 -46.10
N ARG A 265 -12.57 25.65 -45.43
CA ARG A 265 -12.77 25.58 -43.98
C ARG A 265 -11.62 26.19 -43.18
N PHE A 266 -10.38 25.98 -43.63
CA PHE A 266 -9.21 26.57 -43.00
C PHE A 266 -9.17 28.08 -43.23
N ILE A 267 -9.52 28.55 -44.43
CA ILE A 267 -9.58 29.98 -44.76
C ILE A 267 -10.59 30.69 -43.84
N ASP A 268 -11.82 30.19 -43.76
CA ASP A 268 -12.89 30.76 -42.93
C ASP A 268 -12.48 30.80 -41.45
N TYR A 269 -11.86 29.70 -40.95
CA TYR A 269 -11.36 29.62 -39.58
C TYR A 269 -10.24 30.63 -39.31
N ALA A 270 -9.29 30.75 -40.23
CA ALA A 270 -8.12 31.61 -40.04
C ALA A 270 -8.46 33.11 -40.15
N GLN A 271 -9.39 33.46 -41.04
CA GLN A 271 -9.91 34.83 -41.14
C GLN A 271 -10.62 35.28 -39.86
N LYS A 272 -11.41 34.38 -39.24
CA LYS A 272 -12.16 34.66 -38.01
C LYS A 272 -11.25 34.81 -36.78
N ASN A 273 -10.33 33.86 -36.59
CA ASN A 273 -9.57 33.76 -35.35
C ASN A 273 -8.27 34.57 -35.36
N LYS A 274 -7.74 34.95 -36.53
CA LYS A 274 -6.47 35.68 -36.76
C LYS A 274 -5.21 35.01 -36.19
N ARG A 275 -5.30 34.15 -35.18
CA ARG A 275 -4.24 33.28 -34.65
C ARG A 275 -4.89 32.03 -34.09
N GLY A 276 -4.27 30.86 -34.29
CA GLY A 276 -4.78 29.63 -33.72
C GLY A 276 -4.10 28.38 -34.25
N LYS A 277 -4.69 27.23 -33.89
CA LYS A 277 -4.31 25.92 -34.41
C LYS A 277 -5.50 25.25 -35.07
N TYR A 278 -5.26 24.57 -36.19
CA TYR A 278 -6.28 23.91 -36.99
C TYR A 278 -5.82 22.50 -37.35
N ARG A 279 -6.68 21.50 -37.13
CA ARG A 279 -6.43 20.12 -37.49
C ARG A 279 -7.14 19.79 -38.79
N TYR A 280 -6.43 19.16 -39.72
CA TYR A 280 -6.96 18.78 -41.02
C TYR A 280 -6.26 17.52 -41.54
N ARG A 281 -6.80 16.94 -42.60
CA ARG A 281 -6.30 15.69 -43.18
C ARG A 281 -5.60 15.97 -44.51
N TYR A 282 -4.38 15.45 -44.70
CA TYR A 282 -3.56 15.75 -45.88
C TYR A 282 -3.07 14.46 -46.57
N PRO A 283 -3.28 14.28 -47.89
CA PRO A 283 -4.19 14.98 -48.79
C PRO A 283 -5.66 14.70 -48.41
N ASN A 284 -6.62 15.46 -48.94
CA ASN A 284 -8.07 15.34 -48.64
C ASN A 284 -8.73 14.03 -49.20
N ASN A 285 -8.11 12.87 -49.01
CA ASN A 285 -8.52 11.55 -49.48
C ASN A 285 -8.65 10.56 -48.30
N GLU A 286 -9.28 9.40 -48.50
CA GLU A 286 -9.51 8.37 -47.47
C GLU A 286 -8.23 7.77 -46.85
N GLU A 287 -7.06 7.98 -47.46
CA GLU A 287 -5.73 7.58 -46.95
C GLU A 287 -4.94 8.73 -46.29
N GLY A 288 -5.50 9.95 -46.20
CA GLY A 288 -4.73 11.12 -45.75
C GLY A 288 -4.22 11.05 -44.30
N VAL A 289 -3.06 11.65 -44.04
CA VAL A 289 -2.42 11.78 -42.73
C VAL A 289 -2.98 13.00 -42.00
N TRP A 290 -3.27 12.86 -40.70
CA TRP A 290 -3.71 14.00 -39.89
C TRP A 290 -2.55 14.97 -39.64
N LYS A 291 -2.80 16.25 -39.86
CA LYS A 291 -1.84 17.33 -39.65
C LYS A 291 -2.42 18.42 -38.76
N TRP A 292 -1.54 19.02 -37.98
CA TRP A 292 -1.81 20.23 -37.22
C TRP A 292 -1.14 21.42 -37.90
N THR A 293 -1.91 22.46 -38.18
CA THR A 293 -1.43 23.74 -38.68
C THR A 293 -1.62 24.80 -37.61
N TYR A 294 -0.52 25.41 -37.20
CA TYR A 294 -0.50 26.61 -36.38
C TYR A 294 -0.42 27.81 -37.32
N PHE A 295 -1.11 28.90 -37.02
CA PHE A 295 -1.07 30.08 -37.87
C PHE A 295 -1.25 31.38 -37.10
N THR A 296 -0.79 32.47 -37.71
CA THR A 296 -1.03 33.84 -37.25
C THR A 296 -1.15 34.79 -38.44
N TYR A 297 -2.00 35.79 -38.31
CA TYR A 297 -2.25 36.82 -39.30
C TYR A 297 -1.26 37.97 -39.12
N TYR A 298 -0.62 38.37 -40.21
CA TYR A 298 0.28 39.50 -40.30
C TYR A 298 -0.31 40.55 -41.23
N GLU A 299 -0.82 41.62 -40.62
CA GLU A 299 -1.62 42.66 -41.27
C GLU A 299 -0.88 43.44 -42.38
N PRO A 300 0.39 43.87 -42.24
CA PRO A 300 1.05 44.71 -43.25
C PRO A 300 1.11 44.11 -44.66
N PHE A 301 1.16 42.77 -44.73
CA PHE A 301 1.13 42.04 -46.01
C PHE A 301 -0.19 41.33 -46.29
N GLU A 302 -1.17 41.43 -45.40
CA GLU A 302 -2.43 40.65 -45.42
C GLU A 302 -2.17 39.13 -45.54
N LEU A 303 -1.14 38.65 -44.86
CA LEU A 303 -0.71 37.25 -44.92
C LEU A 303 -1.12 36.48 -43.67
N ILE A 304 -1.50 35.22 -43.85
CA ILE A 304 -1.58 34.21 -42.81
C ILE A 304 -0.30 33.39 -42.91
N VAL A 305 0.54 33.52 -41.89
CA VAL A 305 1.78 32.77 -41.74
C VAL A 305 1.47 31.54 -40.92
N GLY A 306 1.81 30.37 -41.44
CA GLY A 306 1.51 29.10 -40.79
C GLY A 306 2.66 28.12 -40.77
N ALA A 307 2.56 27.15 -39.87
CA ALA A 307 3.51 26.07 -39.70
C ALA A 307 2.73 24.78 -39.47
N THR A 308 2.99 23.80 -40.33
CA THR A 308 2.27 22.51 -40.34
C THR A 308 3.18 21.40 -39.85
N ILE A 309 2.65 20.48 -39.04
CA ILE A 309 3.31 19.28 -38.55
C ILE A 309 2.39 18.05 -38.65
N ASP A 310 2.97 16.86 -38.79
CA ASP A 310 2.22 15.59 -38.79
C ASP A 310 1.85 15.18 -37.37
N GLU A 311 0.60 14.75 -37.17
CA GLU A 311 0.08 14.39 -35.84
C GLU A 311 0.74 13.14 -35.25
N ALA A 312 1.13 12.16 -36.07
CA ALA A 312 1.84 10.98 -35.60
C ALA A 312 3.21 11.32 -35.00
N GLN A 313 3.91 12.29 -35.62
CA GLN A 313 5.26 12.70 -35.19
C GLN A 313 5.26 13.55 -33.92
N LEU A 314 4.13 14.18 -33.58
CA LEU A 314 3.96 14.91 -32.32
C LEU A 314 4.09 14.00 -31.09
N LEU A 315 3.74 12.72 -31.26
CA LEU A 315 3.56 11.78 -30.16
C LEU A 315 4.64 10.68 -30.15
N ASP A 316 5.18 10.28 -31.30
CA ASP A 316 6.08 9.12 -31.36
C ASP A 316 7.39 9.31 -30.56
N ASP A 317 8.14 10.40 -30.78
CA ASP A 317 9.54 10.45 -30.35
C ASP A 317 9.72 10.58 -28.82
N SER A 318 8.77 11.21 -28.13
CA SER A 318 8.74 11.31 -26.67
C SER A 318 8.11 10.07 -26.03
N LEU A 319 7.02 9.53 -26.60
CA LEU A 319 6.35 8.36 -26.06
C LEU A 319 7.18 7.08 -26.22
N GLU A 320 7.98 6.95 -27.28
CA GLU A 320 8.90 5.81 -27.43
C GLU A 320 9.98 5.79 -26.35
N LYS A 321 10.55 6.96 -26.01
CA LYS A 321 11.54 7.08 -24.93
C LYS A 321 10.92 6.80 -23.57
N ALA A 322 9.70 7.31 -23.31
CA ALA A 322 8.95 7.02 -22.10
C ALA A 322 8.66 5.51 -21.98
N ARG A 323 8.15 4.88 -23.05
CA ARG A 323 7.89 3.43 -23.11
C ARG A 323 9.14 2.63 -22.79
N ASN A 324 10.26 2.92 -23.44
CA ASN A 324 11.49 2.14 -23.25
C ASN A 324 12.06 2.33 -21.83
N THR A 325 11.98 3.54 -21.29
CA THR A 325 12.40 3.83 -19.90
C THR A 325 11.53 3.08 -18.90
N LEU A 326 10.22 3.05 -19.11
CA LEU A 326 9.27 2.28 -18.28
C LEU A 326 9.52 0.78 -18.37
N LEU A 327 9.79 0.24 -19.56
CA LEU A 327 10.10 -1.18 -19.75
C LEU A 327 11.38 -1.57 -19.02
N ILE A 328 12.45 -0.76 -19.15
CA ILE A 328 13.72 -1.01 -18.45
C ILE A 328 13.51 -0.94 -16.93
N GLY A 329 12.82 0.09 -16.45
CA GLY A 329 12.50 0.24 -15.03
C GLY A 329 11.66 -0.93 -14.49
N PHE A 330 10.67 -1.39 -15.24
CA PHE A 330 9.85 -2.55 -14.89
C PHE A 330 10.67 -3.82 -14.81
N ILE A 331 11.54 -4.10 -15.78
CA ILE A 331 12.39 -5.30 -15.78
C ILE A 331 13.33 -5.30 -14.57
N LEU A 332 13.95 -4.16 -14.26
CA LEU A 332 14.82 -4.00 -13.08
C LEU A 332 14.04 -4.20 -11.78
N ALA A 333 12.88 -3.58 -11.64
CA ALA A 333 12.02 -3.73 -10.47
C ALA A 333 11.54 -5.18 -10.30
N LEU A 334 11.14 -5.83 -11.39
CA LEU A 334 10.73 -7.23 -11.39
C LEU A 334 11.88 -8.14 -10.96
N LEU A 335 13.10 -7.88 -11.42
CA LEU A 335 14.28 -8.68 -11.07
C LEU A 335 14.63 -8.53 -9.57
N VAL A 336 14.65 -7.31 -9.05
CA VAL A 336 14.86 -7.05 -7.61
C VAL A 336 13.75 -7.67 -6.77
N PHE A 337 12.50 -7.56 -7.22
CA PHE A 337 11.35 -8.15 -6.57
C PHE A 337 11.43 -9.67 -6.52
N LEU A 338 11.73 -10.32 -7.65
CA LEU A 338 11.88 -11.78 -7.74
C LEU A 338 13.00 -12.30 -6.83
N LEU A 339 14.14 -11.58 -6.76
CA LEU A 339 15.22 -11.92 -5.86
C LEU A 339 14.80 -11.77 -4.39
N GLY A 340 14.32 -10.59 -3.99
CA GLY A 340 13.93 -10.31 -2.61
C GLY A 340 12.78 -11.22 -2.14
N PHE A 341 11.69 -11.26 -2.90
CA PHE A 341 10.52 -12.08 -2.57
C PHE A 341 10.84 -13.59 -2.62
N GLY A 342 11.66 -14.02 -3.58
CA GLY A 342 12.13 -15.40 -3.66
C GLY A 342 12.92 -15.84 -2.42
N THR A 343 13.78 -14.97 -1.87
CA THR A 343 14.52 -15.28 -0.63
C THR A 343 13.60 -15.45 0.58
N ILE A 344 12.61 -14.56 0.75
CA ILE A 344 11.63 -14.63 1.85
C ILE A 344 10.80 -15.92 1.74
N VAL A 345 10.28 -16.22 0.55
CA VAL A 345 9.48 -17.42 0.31
C VAL A 345 10.30 -18.69 0.55
N ASN A 346 11.56 -18.72 0.14
CA ASN A 346 12.44 -19.85 0.39
C ASN A 346 12.76 -20.03 1.88
N TYR A 347 12.96 -18.94 2.62
CA TYR A 347 13.17 -18.97 4.07
C TYR A 347 11.98 -19.62 4.78
N ILE A 348 10.76 -19.13 4.53
CA ILE A 348 9.52 -19.67 5.11
C ILE A 348 9.34 -21.14 4.73
N ALA A 349 9.47 -21.47 3.44
CA ALA A 349 9.25 -22.83 2.96
C ALA A 349 10.28 -23.84 3.47
N SER A 350 11.50 -23.39 3.76
CA SER A 350 12.55 -24.21 4.38
C SER A 350 12.24 -24.50 5.84
N SER A 351 11.85 -23.48 6.62
CA SER A 351 11.55 -23.63 8.04
C SER A 351 10.33 -24.54 8.27
N ILE A 352 9.27 -24.39 7.47
CA ILE A 352 8.10 -25.27 7.52
C ILE A 352 8.48 -26.71 7.15
N ARG A 353 9.34 -26.91 6.14
CA ARG A 353 9.79 -28.25 5.74
C ARG A 353 10.51 -28.98 6.87
N LYS A 354 11.42 -28.31 7.58
CA LYS A 354 12.13 -28.90 8.73
C LYS A 354 11.17 -29.37 9.83
N ILE A 355 10.13 -28.59 10.12
CA ILE A 355 9.09 -28.95 11.10
C ILE A 355 8.32 -30.19 10.63
N ILE A 356 7.90 -30.22 9.36
CA ILE A 356 7.18 -31.36 8.77
C ILE A 356 8.05 -32.63 8.79
N ASP A 357 9.32 -32.52 8.41
CA ASP A 357 10.24 -33.65 8.37
C ASP A 357 10.46 -34.25 9.77
N ASN A 358 10.62 -33.41 10.79
CA ASN A 358 10.73 -33.88 12.17
C ASN A 358 9.41 -34.48 12.69
N LEU A 359 8.27 -33.86 12.40
CA LEU A 359 6.96 -34.44 12.74
C LEU A 359 6.76 -35.82 12.09
N ARG A 360 7.20 -35.99 10.84
CA ARG A 360 7.16 -37.28 10.15
C ARG A 360 8.06 -38.32 10.81
N LEU A 361 9.28 -37.95 11.18
CA LEU A 361 10.17 -38.86 11.91
C LEU A 361 9.56 -39.27 13.27
N MET A 362 8.94 -38.33 13.98
CA MET A 362 8.26 -38.61 15.26
C MET A 362 7.02 -39.50 15.08
N SER A 363 6.23 -39.31 14.02
CA SER A 363 5.06 -40.16 13.75
C SER A 363 5.47 -41.59 13.39
N GLU A 364 6.68 -41.79 12.87
CA GLU A 364 7.31 -43.10 12.66
C GLU A 364 8.00 -43.66 13.94
N GLY A 365 7.89 -42.96 15.08
CA GLY A 365 8.49 -43.38 16.36
C GLY A 365 10.01 -43.24 16.40
N ARG A 366 10.62 -42.47 15.50
CA ARG A 366 12.07 -42.25 15.45
C ARG A 366 12.48 -41.05 16.30
N LYS A 367 13.69 -41.12 16.86
CA LYS A 367 14.30 -39.99 17.58
C LYS A 367 14.58 -38.84 16.62
N THR A 368 14.29 -37.62 17.05
CA THR A 368 14.55 -36.37 16.31
C THR A 368 15.38 -35.41 17.15
N GLU A 369 15.96 -34.41 16.48
CA GLU A 369 16.69 -33.31 17.13
C GLU A 369 15.83 -32.06 17.22
N LYS A 370 16.11 -31.25 18.25
CA LYS A 370 15.45 -29.95 18.43
C LYS A 370 15.76 -29.02 17.26
N ILE A 371 14.74 -28.28 16.83
CA ILE A 371 14.88 -27.27 15.79
C ILE A 371 15.23 -25.93 16.44
N PRO A 372 16.20 -25.16 15.91
CA PRO A 372 16.49 -23.83 16.42
C PRO A 372 15.29 -22.90 16.19
N VAL A 373 14.86 -22.20 17.25
CA VAL A 373 13.81 -21.18 17.19
C VAL A 373 14.44 -19.88 16.69
N THR A 374 14.45 -19.68 15.37
CA THR A 374 15.09 -18.52 14.73
C THR A 374 14.14 -17.35 14.47
N SER A 375 12.84 -17.53 14.69
CA SER A 375 11.81 -16.51 14.46
C SER A 375 10.91 -16.36 15.68
N GLN A 376 10.31 -15.17 15.84
CA GLN A 376 9.29 -14.88 16.87
C GLN A 376 7.87 -14.90 16.31
N ASP A 377 7.72 -15.29 15.04
CA ASP A 377 6.43 -15.45 14.36
C ASP A 377 5.80 -16.83 14.68
N GLU A 378 4.71 -17.15 13.98
CA GLU A 378 4.00 -18.41 14.11
C GLU A 378 4.88 -19.64 13.81
N ILE A 379 5.90 -19.49 12.95
CA ILE A 379 6.86 -20.57 12.66
C ILE A 379 7.75 -20.81 13.88
N GLY A 380 8.14 -19.74 14.57
CA GLY A 380 8.83 -19.81 15.86
C GLY A 380 8.02 -20.56 16.92
N VAL A 381 6.75 -20.20 17.07
CA VAL A 381 5.82 -20.86 18.01
C VAL A 381 5.62 -22.35 17.66
N MET A 382 5.52 -22.69 16.37
CA MET A 382 5.46 -24.08 15.93
C MET A 382 6.74 -24.85 16.28
N ALA A 383 7.90 -24.23 16.09
CA ALA A 383 9.19 -24.84 16.44
C ALA A 383 9.33 -25.06 17.96
N GLU A 384 8.93 -24.09 18.79
CA GLU A 384 8.92 -24.24 20.25
C GLU A 384 7.96 -25.36 20.70
N SER A 385 6.75 -25.38 20.15
CA SER A 385 5.75 -26.42 20.46
C SER A 385 6.24 -27.82 20.07
N LEU A 386 6.85 -27.95 18.89
CA LEU A 386 7.47 -29.20 18.46
C LEU A 386 8.61 -29.61 19.40
N ASN A 387 9.46 -28.66 19.83
CA ASN A 387 10.54 -28.96 20.77
C ASN A 387 10.01 -29.45 22.14
N LYS A 388 8.90 -28.89 22.65
CA LYS A 388 8.22 -29.39 23.87
C LYS A 388 7.71 -30.82 23.69
N LEU A 389 7.16 -31.15 22.52
CA LEU A 389 6.75 -32.52 22.19
C LEU A 389 7.94 -33.48 22.11
N ILE A 390 9.07 -33.05 21.54
CA ILE A 390 10.31 -33.85 21.50
C ILE A 390 10.78 -34.15 22.93
N ASP A 391 10.80 -33.15 23.82
CA ASP A 391 11.16 -33.33 25.23
C ASP A 391 10.21 -34.29 25.96
N GLY A 392 8.91 -34.11 25.76
CA GLY A 392 7.89 -35.00 26.31
C GLY A 392 8.07 -36.44 25.88
N PHE A 393 8.28 -36.67 24.58
CA PHE A 393 8.47 -38.01 24.03
C PHE A 393 9.72 -38.69 24.62
N GLU A 394 10.82 -37.96 24.81
CA GLU A 394 12.01 -38.51 25.45
C GLU A 394 11.79 -38.81 26.94
N SER A 395 11.05 -37.96 27.65
CA SER A 395 10.64 -38.18 29.06
C SER A 395 9.77 -39.43 29.21
N TYR A 396 8.72 -39.59 28.37
CA TYR A 396 7.84 -40.77 28.41
C TYR A 396 8.59 -42.07 28.16
N LYS A 397 9.46 -42.09 27.14
CA LYS A 397 10.29 -43.26 26.83
C LYS A 397 11.15 -43.65 28.03
N ASN A 398 11.85 -42.69 28.65
CA ASN A 398 12.70 -42.96 29.80
C ASN A 398 11.89 -43.47 31.01
N PHE A 399 10.72 -42.88 31.27
CA PHE A 399 9.86 -43.32 32.37
C PHE A 399 9.29 -44.73 32.14
N ALA A 400 8.83 -45.04 30.92
CA ALA A 400 8.37 -46.37 30.56
C ALA A 400 9.48 -47.43 30.72
N LEU A 401 10.73 -47.09 30.39
CA LEU A 401 11.89 -47.96 30.64
C LEU A 401 12.13 -48.18 32.14
N SER A 402 12.06 -47.14 32.97
CA SER A 402 12.16 -47.29 34.44
C SER A 402 11.05 -48.19 35.00
N ILE A 403 9.81 -48.07 34.53
CA ILE A 403 8.71 -48.98 34.90
C ILE A 403 9.04 -50.42 34.48
N GLY A 404 9.51 -50.62 33.25
CA GLY A 404 9.92 -51.94 32.73
C GLY A 404 11.05 -52.59 33.54
N ASN A 405 11.96 -51.78 34.07
CA ASN A 405 13.06 -52.21 34.94
C ASN A 405 12.63 -52.42 36.41
N ARG A 406 11.33 -52.30 36.73
CA ARG A 406 10.76 -52.41 38.09
C ARG A 406 11.24 -51.31 39.05
N GLU A 407 11.71 -50.18 38.53
CA GLU A 407 12.11 -49.01 39.31
C GLU A 407 10.90 -48.11 39.61
N PHE A 408 9.94 -48.61 40.39
CA PHE A 408 8.68 -47.90 40.66
C PHE A 408 8.82 -46.62 41.52
N GLY A 409 10.03 -46.29 41.97
CA GLY A 409 10.36 -45.04 42.68
C GLY A 409 10.81 -43.90 41.76
N ALA A 410 10.88 -44.10 40.44
CA ALA A 410 11.33 -43.06 39.52
C ALA A 410 10.39 -41.84 39.51
N ASN A 411 10.98 -40.65 39.63
CA ASN A 411 10.26 -39.38 39.52
C ASN A 411 9.90 -39.10 38.07
N PHE A 412 8.63 -38.79 37.83
CA PHE A 412 8.12 -38.43 36.52
C PHE A 412 7.06 -37.35 36.68
N THR A 413 7.14 -36.33 35.82
CA THR A 413 6.20 -35.21 35.79
C THR A 413 5.59 -35.16 34.39
N PRO A 414 4.26 -35.29 34.25
CA PRO A 414 3.58 -35.11 32.98
C PRO A 414 3.81 -33.71 32.40
N LEU A 415 3.74 -33.57 31.07
CA LEU A 415 4.00 -32.30 30.37
C LEU A 415 2.99 -31.20 30.73
N SER A 416 1.77 -31.60 31.09
CA SER A 416 0.69 -30.73 31.55
C SER A 416 -0.24 -31.52 32.48
N GLN A 417 -1.21 -30.84 33.10
CA GLN A 417 -2.22 -31.53 33.93
C GLN A 417 -3.10 -32.47 33.08
N ASP A 418 -3.33 -32.13 31.81
CA ASP A 418 -4.14 -32.89 30.86
C ASP A 418 -3.31 -33.86 29.99
N ASP A 419 -2.07 -34.16 30.39
CA ASP A 419 -1.22 -35.10 29.67
C ASP A 419 -1.73 -36.54 29.86
N GLU A 420 -2.65 -36.97 28.99
CA GLU A 420 -3.27 -38.29 29.05
C GLU A 420 -2.25 -39.44 29.03
N LEU A 421 -1.21 -39.33 28.20
CA LEU A 421 -0.19 -40.38 28.07
C LEU A 421 0.69 -40.44 29.33
N GLY A 422 1.15 -39.30 29.84
CA GLY A 422 1.92 -39.23 31.08
C GLY A 422 1.11 -39.74 32.28
N ASN A 423 -0.15 -39.34 32.40
CA ASN A 423 -1.05 -39.80 33.47
C ASN A 423 -1.34 -41.31 33.37
N SER A 424 -1.53 -41.86 32.17
CA SER A 424 -1.69 -43.30 31.97
C SER A 424 -0.46 -44.09 32.39
N LEU A 425 0.75 -43.58 32.10
CA LEU A 425 2.00 -44.22 32.54
C LEU A 425 2.15 -44.18 34.07
N LEU A 426 1.72 -43.10 34.72
CA LEU A 426 1.70 -43.01 36.19
C LEU A 426 0.74 -44.02 36.81
N GLU A 427 -0.45 -44.15 36.24
CA GLU A 427 -1.43 -45.15 36.67
C GLU A 427 -0.90 -46.57 36.49
N MET A 428 -0.29 -46.86 35.33
CA MET A 428 0.37 -48.15 35.05
C MET A 428 1.43 -48.47 36.10
N ARG A 429 2.31 -47.51 36.44
CA ARG A 429 3.32 -47.69 37.50
C ARG A 429 2.67 -48.03 38.85
N ASN A 430 1.64 -47.28 39.25
CA ASN A 430 0.96 -47.49 40.53
C ASN A 430 0.32 -48.88 40.61
N ASN A 431 -0.35 -49.30 39.53
CA ASN A 431 -0.98 -50.61 39.44
C ASN A 431 0.06 -51.74 39.49
N LEU A 432 1.18 -51.61 38.77
CA LEU A 432 2.26 -52.60 38.80
C LEU A 432 2.97 -52.69 40.15
N LYS A 433 3.16 -51.55 40.83
CA LYS A 433 3.70 -51.52 42.20
C LYS A 433 2.79 -52.28 43.17
N ALA A 434 1.49 -51.97 43.17
CA ALA A 434 0.51 -52.63 44.02
C ALA A 434 0.39 -54.13 43.72
N ALA A 435 0.42 -54.51 42.44
CA ALA A 435 0.40 -55.92 42.04
C ALA A 435 1.64 -56.69 42.55
N THR A 436 2.82 -56.07 42.48
CA THR A 436 4.08 -56.68 42.95
C THR A 436 4.08 -56.87 44.48
N GLU A 437 3.60 -55.89 45.24
CA GLU A 437 3.48 -55.97 46.71
C GLU A 437 2.48 -57.06 47.14
N LYS A 438 1.36 -57.19 46.42
CA LYS A 438 0.36 -58.25 46.64
C LYS A 438 0.92 -59.65 46.35
N GLU A 439 1.60 -59.80 45.21
CA GLU A 439 2.23 -61.07 44.80
C GLU A 439 3.24 -61.57 45.86
N GLN A 440 4.03 -60.67 46.46
CA GLN A 440 5.00 -61.03 47.50
C GLN A 440 4.33 -61.57 48.77
N ARG A 441 3.20 -60.98 49.20
CA ARG A 441 2.44 -61.45 50.37
C ARG A 441 1.81 -62.82 50.11
N GLU A 442 1.16 -63.00 48.96
CA GLU A 442 0.54 -64.29 48.59
C GLU A 442 1.58 -65.41 48.49
N LYS A 443 2.77 -65.11 47.94
CA LYS A 443 3.87 -66.07 47.82
C LYS A 443 4.35 -66.57 49.19
N TRP A 444 4.53 -65.68 50.17
CA TRP A 444 5.00 -66.08 51.51
C TRP A 444 4.02 -67.03 52.23
N LEU A 445 2.71 -66.75 52.15
CA LEU A 445 1.65 -67.61 52.69
C LEU A 445 1.59 -68.96 51.94
N THR A 446 1.63 -68.93 50.60
CA THR A 446 1.59 -70.15 49.76
C THR A 446 2.78 -71.07 50.03
N ASP A 447 3.99 -70.51 50.12
CA ASP A 447 5.20 -71.27 50.45
C ASP A 447 5.10 -71.88 51.87
N GLY A 448 4.56 -71.12 52.82
CA GLY A 448 4.26 -71.60 54.18
C GLY A 448 3.25 -72.75 54.18
N PHE A 449 2.09 -72.59 53.55
CA PHE A 449 1.05 -73.62 53.52
C PHE A 449 1.52 -74.87 52.78
N THR A 450 2.29 -74.73 51.70
CA THR A 450 2.85 -75.87 50.96
C THR A 450 3.77 -76.70 51.86
N GLN A 451 4.62 -76.05 52.66
CA GLN A 451 5.47 -76.72 53.63
C GLN A 451 4.66 -77.52 54.66
N PHE A 452 3.58 -76.93 55.19
CA PHE A 452 2.73 -77.61 56.18
C PHE A 452 1.83 -78.69 55.59
N ALA A 453 1.32 -78.52 54.38
CA ALA A 453 0.58 -79.55 53.67
C ALA A 453 1.43 -80.81 53.45
N GLU A 454 2.74 -80.66 53.23
CA GLU A 454 3.65 -81.80 53.12
C GLU A 454 3.89 -82.50 54.46
N ILE A 455 4.09 -81.73 55.54
CA ILE A 455 4.22 -82.27 56.91
C ILE A 455 2.95 -83.02 57.31
N LEU A 456 1.77 -82.47 57.01
CA LEU A 456 0.47 -83.08 57.31
C LEU A 456 0.18 -84.35 56.51
N ARG A 457 0.89 -84.61 55.40
CA ARG A 457 0.77 -85.87 54.64
C ARG A 457 1.66 -86.99 55.17
N GLN A 458 2.73 -86.64 55.89
CA GLN A 458 3.69 -87.59 56.43
C GLN A 458 3.20 -88.08 57.81
N ASN A 459 3.51 -89.33 58.18
CA ASN A 459 3.15 -89.90 59.50
C ASN A 459 1.64 -90.00 59.83
N ASN A 460 0.77 -90.14 58.83
CA ASN A 460 -0.70 -90.29 59.01
C ASN A 460 -1.14 -91.51 59.84
N ASP A 461 -0.26 -92.48 60.06
CA ASP A 461 -0.56 -93.69 60.83
C ASP A 461 -0.23 -93.52 62.34
N ASN A 462 0.38 -92.39 62.73
CA ASN A 462 0.78 -92.12 64.12
C ASN A 462 0.58 -90.64 64.49
N ILE A 463 -0.54 -90.37 65.20
CA ILE A 463 -0.93 -89.02 65.64
C ILE A 463 0.14 -88.36 66.52
N GLU A 464 0.82 -89.09 67.40
CA GLU A 464 1.84 -88.51 68.29
C GLU A 464 3.07 -88.02 67.51
N ALA A 465 3.52 -88.81 66.53
CA ALA A 465 4.64 -88.44 65.65
C ALA A 465 4.28 -87.23 64.78
N LEU A 466 3.08 -87.23 64.21
CA LEU A 466 2.56 -86.12 63.40
C LEU A 466 2.49 -84.82 64.20
N CYS A 467 1.93 -84.84 65.41
CA CYS A 467 1.84 -83.65 66.27
C CYS A 467 3.22 -83.09 66.65
N LEU A 468 4.23 -83.93 66.84
CA LEU A 468 5.60 -83.49 67.14
C LEU A 468 6.27 -82.79 65.96
N ASP A 469 6.10 -83.31 64.75
CA ASP A 469 6.64 -82.71 63.52
C ASP A 469 5.97 -81.36 63.22
N ILE A 470 4.65 -81.28 63.42
CA ILE A 470 3.87 -80.04 63.25
C ILE A 470 4.39 -78.94 64.17
N ILE A 471 4.45 -79.18 65.48
CA ILE A 471 4.80 -78.11 66.44
C ILE A 471 6.26 -77.66 66.27
N THR A 472 7.15 -78.59 65.95
CA THR A 472 8.56 -78.29 65.68
C THR A 472 8.72 -77.35 64.49
N ASN A 473 7.98 -77.60 63.40
CA ASN A 473 8.05 -76.76 62.21
C ASN A 473 7.30 -75.44 62.37
N LEU A 474 6.19 -75.41 63.14
CA LEU A 474 5.46 -74.17 63.46
C LEU A 474 6.36 -73.20 64.21
N VAL A 475 7.00 -73.69 65.28
CA VAL A 475 7.90 -72.85 66.09
C VAL A 475 9.07 -72.33 65.22
N LYS A 476 9.68 -73.17 64.38
CA LYS A 476 10.78 -72.75 63.49
C LYS A 476 10.36 -71.76 62.40
N LYS A 477 9.21 -71.97 61.73
CA LYS A 477 8.73 -71.10 60.63
C LYS A 477 8.41 -69.69 61.13
N LEU A 478 7.91 -69.59 62.36
CA LEU A 478 7.55 -68.33 63.02
C LEU A 478 8.72 -67.66 63.75
N ASN A 479 9.92 -68.28 63.74
CA ASN A 479 11.04 -67.90 64.62
C ASN A 479 10.64 -67.78 66.11
N ALA A 480 9.67 -68.57 66.54
CA ALA A 480 9.23 -68.62 67.93
C ALA A 480 10.18 -69.49 68.78
N ASN A 481 9.97 -69.48 70.10
CA ASN A 481 10.90 -70.12 71.02
C ASN A 481 10.40 -71.48 71.53
N GLN A 482 9.10 -71.61 71.79
CA GLN A 482 8.50 -72.82 72.38
C GLN A 482 7.10 -73.07 71.82
N GLY A 483 6.64 -74.32 71.87
CA GLY A 483 5.25 -74.63 71.56
C GLY A 483 4.79 -76.01 72.02
N GLY A 484 3.48 -76.18 72.14
CA GLY A 484 2.81 -77.42 72.54
C GLY A 484 1.48 -77.64 71.80
N ILE A 485 1.11 -78.91 71.63
CA ILE A 485 -0.18 -79.33 71.07
C ILE A 485 -0.92 -80.16 72.12
N PHE A 486 -2.17 -79.80 72.35
CA PHE A 486 -3.09 -80.45 73.29
C PHE A 486 -4.30 -80.99 72.53
N LEU A 487 -4.64 -82.27 72.69
CA LEU A 487 -5.81 -82.90 72.04
C LEU A 487 -6.81 -83.44 73.07
N LEU A 488 -8.08 -83.54 72.69
CA LEU A 488 -9.15 -84.08 73.53
C LEU A 488 -9.05 -85.60 73.71
N LYS A 489 -9.09 -86.08 74.96
CA LYS A 489 -9.03 -87.51 75.29
C LYS A 489 -10.37 -88.22 75.03
N ASN A 490 -10.33 -89.43 74.42
CA ASN A 490 -11.48 -90.30 74.10
C ASN A 490 -12.55 -89.68 73.18
N LEU A 491 -12.17 -89.35 71.95
CA LEU A 491 -13.02 -88.62 71.00
C LEU A 491 -14.32 -89.31 70.55
N ASN A 492 -14.52 -90.64 70.62
CA ASN A 492 -15.78 -91.30 70.22
C ASN A 492 -15.93 -92.77 70.72
N LYS A 493 -16.28 -93.00 71.99
CA LYS A 493 -16.96 -94.25 72.40
C LYS A 493 -18.45 -93.96 72.60
N PRO A 494 -19.34 -94.41 71.71
CA PRO A 494 -20.75 -94.51 72.05
C PRO A 494 -20.91 -95.80 72.87
N THR A 495 -20.85 -95.67 74.18
CA THR A 495 -21.33 -96.74 75.06
C THR A 495 -22.50 -96.16 75.84
N GLU A 496 -23.68 -96.70 75.56
CA GLU A 496 -24.88 -96.54 76.37
C GLU A 496 -24.56 -97.04 77.78
N ASN A 497 -24.03 -96.16 78.62
CA ASN A 497 -24.20 -96.07 80.07
C ASN A 497 -23.04 -95.27 80.68
N GLU A 498 -23.44 -94.44 81.63
CA GLU A 498 -22.67 -93.71 82.65
C GLU A 498 -22.35 -92.23 82.41
N GLU A 499 -22.86 -91.49 83.41
CA GLU A 499 -22.60 -90.12 83.79
C GLU A 499 -21.11 -89.86 84.06
N GLU A 500 -20.68 -88.62 83.78
CA GLU A 500 -19.42 -87.99 84.19
C GLU A 500 -18.10 -88.78 83.98
N SER A 501 -17.70 -88.93 82.72
CA SER A 501 -16.26 -88.91 82.40
C SER A 501 -15.83 -87.48 82.08
N GLU A 502 -15.02 -86.86 82.96
CA GLU A 502 -14.49 -85.50 82.75
C GLU A 502 -13.75 -85.42 81.40
N LYS A 503 -14.21 -84.54 80.50
CA LYS A 503 -13.50 -84.21 79.26
C LYS A 503 -12.23 -83.43 79.60
N VAL A 504 -11.08 -83.96 79.20
CA VAL A 504 -9.77 -83.35 79.49
C VAL A 504 -8.90 -83.29 78.24
N LEU A 505 -8.06 -82.25 78.17
CA LEU A 505 -7.06 -82.05 77.13
C LEU A 505 -5.73 -82.66 77.57
N GLU A 506 -5.14 -83.49 76.73
CA GLU A 506 -3.85 -84.13 76.97
C GLU A 506 -2.80 -83.51 76.05
N MET A 507 -1.65 -83.12 76.60
CA MET A 507 -0.52 -82.67 75.78
C MET A 507 0.03 -83.86 74.99
N VAL A 508 -0.10 -83.81 73.67
CA VAL A 508 0.31 -84.89 72.75
C VAL A 508 1.71 -84.66 72.20
N ALA A 509 2.11 -83.39 72.04
CA ALA A 509 3.44 -83.03 71.57
C ALA A 509 3.91 -81.68 72.12
N CYS A 510 5.22 -81.52 72.28
CA CYS A 510 5.83 -80.25 72.67
C CYS A 510 7.23 -80.08 72.06
N TYR A 511 7.64 -78.84 71.82
CA TYR A 511 8.95 -78.46 71.32
C TYR A 511 9.64 -77.48 72.29
N ALA A 512 10.91 -77.75 72.60
CA ALA A 512 11.73 -77.00 73.56
C ALA A 512 11.11 -76.89 74.99
N TYR A 513 10.46 -77.97 75.44
CA TYR A 513 9.84 -78.11 76.77
C TYR A 513 10.67 -79.04 77.68
N ASP A 514 10.73 -78.76 78.99
CA ASP A 514 11.58 -79.47 79.96
C ASP A 514 11.10 -80.93 80.24
N ARG A 515 11.99 -81.93 80.13
CA ARG A 515 11.68 -83.38 80.29
C ARG A 515 12.16 -83.92 81.65
N PRO A 516 11.63 -85.04 82.23
CA PRO A 516 10.57 -85.97 81.79
C PRO A 516 9.46 -86.18 82.87
N LYS A 517 9.04 -85.13 83.60
CA LYS A 517 7.89 -85.22 84.55
C LYS A 517 6.56 -84.67 84.03
N MET A 518 6.53 -84.05 82.84
CA MET A 518 5.33 -83.42 82.28
C MET A 518 4.77 -84.05 80.98
N MET A 519 5.25 -85.23 80.56
CA MET A 519 4.74 -86.00 79.41
C MET A 519 3.29 -86.52 79.57
N ARG A 520 2.56 -86.06 80.60
CA ARG A 520 1.14 -86.33 80.88
C ARG A 520 0.48 -85.11 81.51
N LYS A 521 0.76 -83.89 81.02
CA LYS A 521 0.04 -82.70 81.47
C LYS A 521 -1.38 -82.78 80.94
N ILE A 522 -2.33 -82.87 81.86
CA ILE A 522 -3.77 -82.92 81.59
C ILE A 522 -4.35 -81.58 82.02
N VAL A 523 -5.07 -80.92 81.12
CA VAL A 523 -5.74 -79.63 81.37
C VAL A 523 -7.25 -79.87 81.32
N LYS A 524 -7.98 -79.46 82.35
CA LYS A 524 -9.44 -79.52 82.35
C LYS A 524 -10.02 -78.43 81.44
N ILE A 525 -11.14 -78.72 80.80
CA ILE A 525 -11.85 -77.72 80.01
C ILE A 525 -12.31 -76.58 80.94
N GLY A 526 -12.10 -75.33 80.53
CA GLY A 526 -12.36 -74.14 81.33
C GLY A 526 -11.26 -73.76 82.34
N GLU A 527 -10.18 -74.56 82.46
CA GLU A 527 -9.04 -74.25 83.33
C GLU A 527 -7.85 -73.70 82.52
N GLY A 528 -7.34 -72.54 82.93
CA GLY A 528 -6.21 -71.87 82.26
C GLY A 528 -6.53 -71.36 80.84
N LEU A 529 -5.55 -70.73 80.19
CA LEU A 529 -5.72 -70.09 78.88
C LEU A 529 -5.97 -71.11 77.76
N ILE A 530 -5.36 -72.30 77.84
CA ILE A 530 -5.58 -73.41 76.90
C ILE A 530 -7.02 -73.93 77.01
N GLY A 531 -7.52 -74.14 78.23
CA GLY A 531 -8.89 -74.61 78.46
C GLY A 531 -9.94 -73.59 78.02
N GLN A 532 -9.67 -72.30 78.19
CA GLN A 532 -10.51 -71.20 77.70
C GLN A 532 -10.53 -71.12 76.17
N SER A 533 -9.37 -71.10 75.50
CA SER A 533 -9.30 -71.09 74.02
C SER A 533 -10.02 -72.30 73.41
N PHE A 534 -9.92 -73.48 74.04
CA PHE A 534 -10.67 -74.66 73.60
C PHE A 534 -12.20 -74.49 73.73
N GLN A 535 -12.67 -73.97 74.87
CA GLN A 535 -14.09 -73.81 75.17
C GLN A 535 -14.76 -72.72 74.33
N GLU A 536 -14.06 -71.61 74.13
CA GLU A 536 -14.57 -70.47 73.36
C GLU A 536 -14.31 -70.62 71.85
N ALA A 537 -13.46 -71.58 71.45
CA ALA A 537 -13.01 -71.79 70.08
C ALA A 537 -12.42 -70.51 69.46
N ASP A 538 -11.77 -69.68 70.29
CA ASP A 538 -11.21 -68.39 69.92
C ASP A 538 -9.68 -68.35 70.06
N ILE A 539 -9.05 -67.51 69.24
CA ILE A 539 -7.60 -67.31 69.20
C ILE A 539 -7.20 -66.32 70.28
N LEU A 540 -6.25 -66.71 71.13
CA LEU A 540 -5.70 -65.81 72.14
C LEU A 540 -4.28 -65.40 71.75
N ASN A 541 -4.08 -64.12 71.43
CA ASN A 541 -2.76 -63.53 71.17
C ASN A 541 -2.39 -62.57 72.33
N ILE A 542 -1.64 -63.08 73.29
CA ILE A 542 -1.45 -62.47 74.60
C ILE A 542 -0.07 -61.82 74.67
N ARG A 543 -0.07 -60.49 74.69
CA ARG A 543 1.13 -59.65 74.74
C ARG A 543 1.59 -59.30 76.16
N GLU A 544 0.74 -59.50 77.17
CA GLU A 544 1.03 -59.21 78.58
C GLU A 544 0.82 -60.47 79.42
N ILE A 545 1.92 -61.11 79.82
CA ILE A 545 1.90 -62.45 80.43
C ILE A 545 2.12 -62.35 81.95
N PRO A 546 1.27 -62.96 82.80
CA PRO A 546 1.43 -62.95 84.26
C PRO A 546 2.75 -63.58 84.73
N GLN A 547 3.34 -63.05 85.81
CA GLN A 547 4.56 -63.60 86.40
C GLN A 547 4.33 -65.07 86.87
N ASN A 548 5.24 -65.97 86.49
CA ASN A 548 5.20 -67.42 86.75
C ASN A 548 4.15 -68.23 85.95
N TYR A 549 3.55 -67.67 84.90
CA TYR A 549 2.65 -68.43 84.02
C TYR A 549 3.41 -69.48 83.19
N MET A 550 4.53 -69.09 82.59
CA MET A 550 5.38 -69.93 81.74
C MET A 550 6.80 -69.35 81.68
N HIS A 551 7.80 -70.22 81.67
CA HIS A 551 9.21 -69.84 81.53
C HIS A 551 9.83 -70.54 80.32
N ILE A 552 10.51 -69.77 79.46
CA ILE A 552 11.40 -70.31 78.44
C ILE A 552 12.73 -70.64 79.14
N THR A 553 13.08 -71.93 79.18
CA THR A 553 14.28 -72.42 79.85
C THR A 553 15.43 -72.61 78.85
N SER A 554 16.62 -72.20 79.24
CA SER A 554 17.89 -72.43 78.54
C SER A 554 18.89 -73.05 79.50
N GLY A 555 19.94 -73.68 78.99
CA GLY A 555 21.05 -74.19 79.81
C GLY A 555 21.76 -73.13 80.66
N LEU A 556 21.41 -71.84 80.48
CA LEU A 556 21.98 -70.69 81.18
C LEU A 556 20.96 -69.93 82.08
N GLY A 557 19.66 -70.24 82.05
CA GLY A 557 18.64 -69.55 82.86
C GLY A 557 17.21 -69.64 82.33
N GLU A 558 16.28 -68.95 83.00
CA GLU A 558 14.84 -68.91 82.68
C GLU A 558 14.38 -67.47 82.38
N ALA A 559 13.51 -67.28 81.37
CA ALA A 559 12.93 -65.98 81.02
C ALA A 559 11.46 -66.07 80.59
N ASN A 560 10.66 -65.04 80.90
CA ASN A 560 9.26 -64.96 80.46
C ASN A 560 9.18 -64.61 78.96
N PRO A 561 8.30 -65.27 78.18
CA PRO A 561 7.99 -64.83 76.81
C PRO A 561 7.34 -63.44 76.81
N ASN A 562 7.44 -62.73 75.68
CA ASN A 562 6.76 -61.43 75.47
C ASN A 562 5.42 -61.60 74.75
N ASN A 563 5.20 -62.73 74.07
CA ASN A 563 3.96 -63.02 73.38
C ASN A 563 3.62 -64.52 73.43
N ILE A 564 2.37 -64.85 73.73
CA ILE A 564 1.85 -66.21 73.67
C ILE A 564 0.67 -66.23 72.69
N LEU A 565 0.74 -67.12 71.70
CA LEU A 565 -0.31 -67.37 70.74
C LEU A 565 -0.93 -68.73 71.01
N ILE A 566 -2.23 -68.75 71.26
CA ILE A 566 -3.03 -69.94 71.53
C ILE A 566 -4.09 -70.02 70.45
N VAL A 567 -4.06 -71.10 69.65
CA VAL A 567 -4.95 -71.28 68.51
C VAL A 567 -5.71 -72.60 68.66
N PRO A 568 -7.05 -72.59 68.65
CA PRO A 568 -7.84 -73.81 68.73
C PRO A 568 -7.70 -74.63 67.44
N LEU A 569 -7.45 -75.92 67.58
CA LEU A 569 -7.55 -76.90 66.50
C LEU A 569 -9.03 -77.23 66.29
N LYS A 570 -9.73 -76.38 65.52
CA LYS A 570 -11.15 -76.55 65.22
C LYS A 570 -11.41 -76.88 63.75
N THR A 571 -12.43 -77.70 63.56
CA THR A 571 -13.15 -77.80 62.29
C THR A 571 -14.46 -77.02 62.43
N ASN A 572 -15.25 -76.88 61.37
CA ASN A 572 -16.51 -76.12 61.42
C ASN A 572 -17.52 -76.65 62.47
N GLU A 573 -17.41 -77.92 62.89
CA GLU A 573 -18.39 -78.56 63.77
C GLU A 573 -17.83 -78.92 65.16
N ILE A 574 -16.52 -79.12 65.30
CA ILE A 574 -15.89 -79.59 66.54
C ILE A 574 -14.48 -79.02 66.76
N THR A 575 -14.18 -78.65 68.02
CA THR A 575 -12.82 -78.35 68.50
C THR A 575 -12.15 -79.63 68.98
N LEU A 576 -11.01 -79.99 68.40
CA LEU A 576 -10.28 -81.22 68.66
C LEU A 576 -9.15 -81.04 69.67
N GLY A 577 -8.65 -79.82 69.78
CA GLY A 577 -7.49 -79.50 70.59
C GLY A 577 -7.08 -78.03 70.50
N VAL A 578 -5.88 -77.72 70.98
CA VAL A 578 -5.30 -76.37 70.98
C VAL A 578 -3.81 -76.46 70.70
N VAL A 579 -3.29 -75.51 69.93
CA VAL A 579 -1.86 -75.25 69.77
C VAL A 579 -1.48 -74.02 70.59
N GLU A 580 -0.42 -74.12 71.36
CA GLU A 580 0.17 -73.01 72.11
C GLU A 580 1.58 -72.75 71.62
N ILE A 581 1.93 -71.48 71.34
CA ILE A 581 3.25 -71.05 70.86
C ILE A 581 3.69 -69.82 71.65
N ALA A 582 4.92 -69.83 72.17
CA ALA A 582 5.49 -68.71 72.91
C ALA A 582 6.72 -68.13 72.20
N SER A 583 6.82 -66.80 72.19
CA SER A 583 7.91 -66.05 71.56
C SER A 583 8.37 -64.84 72.39
N PHE A 584 9.63 -64.43 72.23
CA PHE A 584 10.14 -63.14 72.69
C PHE A 584 9.77 -61.98 71.76
N GLU A 585 9.35 -62.25 70.53
CA GLU A 585 8.90 -61.25 69.55
C GLU A 585 7.38 -61.25 69.39
N TYR A 586 6.80 -60.10 69.03
CA TYR A 586 5.38 -60.01 68.72
C TYR A 586 5.09 -60.64 67.35
N PHE A 587 4.03 -61.44 67.27
CA PHE A 587 3.54 -61.95 65.98
C PHE A 587 2.82 -60.84 65.21
N ASP A 588 3.17 -60.65 63.94
CA ASP A 588 2.47 -59.75 63.01
C ASP A 588 1.18 -60.39 62.48
N ASP A 589 0.31 -59.60 61.85
CA ASP A 589 -1.00 -60.08 61.37
C ASP A 589 -0.85 -61.23 60.36
N LEU A 590 0.19 -61.19 59.51
CA LEU A 590 0.49 -62.24 58.53
C LEU A 590 0.85 -63.57 59.22
N SER A 591 1.61 -63.52 60.32
CA SER A 591 1.98 -64.69 61.11
C SER A 591 0.79 -65.27 61.86
N VAL A 592 -0.09 -64.43 62.43
CA VAL A 592 -1.30 -64.91 63.13
C VAL A 592 -2.25 -65.59 62.13
N GLU A 593 -2.51 -64.97 60.97
CA GLU A 593 -3.32 -65.53 59.89
C GLU A 593 -2.76 -66.88 59.41
N PHE A 594 -1.44 -66.98 59.27
CA PHE A 594 -0.78 -68.22 58.89
C PHE A 594 -1.02 -69.34 59.90
N VAL A 595 -0.87 -69.08 61.21
CA VAL A 595 -1.06 -70.10 62.25
C VAL A 595 -2.52 -70.52 62.37
N GLU A 596 -3.46 -69.59 62.24
CA GLU A 596 -4.90 -69.90 62.19
C GLU A 596 -5.22 -70.90 61.08
N LYS A 597 -4.78 -70.60 59.85
CA LYS A 597 -5.04 -71.45 58.68
C LYS A 597 -4.33 -72.81 58.73
N VAL A 598 -3.10 -72.83 59.24
CA VAL A 598 -2.38 -74.09 59.47
C VAL A 598 -3.08 -74.91 60.57
N SER A 599 -3.61 -74.26 61.62
CA SER A 599 -4.34 -74.93 62.70
C SER A 599 -5.66 -75.55 62.24
N GLU A 600 -6.40 -74.90 61.33
CA GLU A 600 -7.54 -75.51 60.63
C GLU A 600 -7.12 -76.79 59.88
N SER A 601 -6.01 -76.72 59.13
CA SER A 601 -5.50 -77.86 58.36
C SER A 601 -5.04 -79.02 59.24
N ILE A 602 -4.41 -78.70 60.39
CA ILE A 602 -4.03 -79.68 61.41
C ILE A 602 -5.29 -80.34 61.99
N ALA A 603 -6.32 -79.56 62.33
CA ALA A 603 -7.57 -80.08 62.87
C ALA A 603 -8.27 -81.02 61.87
N ILE A 604 -8.38 -80.63 60.60
CA ILE A 604 -8.96 -81.47 59.54
C ILE A 604 -8.17 -82.77 59.35
N THR A 605 -6.83 -82.70 59.38
CA THR A 605 -5.99 -83.89 59.19
C THR A 605 -6.14 -84.86 60.37
N ILE A 606 -6.09 -84.36 61.60
CA ILE A 606 -6.31 -85.17 62.81
C ILE A 606 -7.73 -85.78 62.79
N PHE A 607 -8.74 -85.00 62.41
CA PHE A 607 -10.10 -85.51 62.22
C PHE A 607 -10.15 -86.61 61.17
N THR A 608 -9.57 -86.39 59.99
CA THR A 608 -9.60 -87.33 58.86
C THR A 608 -8.86 -88.62 59.17
N VAL A 609 -7.70 -88.56 59.83
CA VAL A 609 -6.97 -89.76 60.29
C VAL A 609 -7.83 -90.54 61.28
N THR A 610 -8.48 -89.85 62.22
CA THR A 610 -9.35 -90.47 63.23
C THR A 610 -10.63 -91.04 62.60
N SER A 611 -11.25 -90.33 61.66
CA SER A 611 -12.46 -90.71 60.95
C SER A 611 -12.21 -91.79 59.91
N ASN A 612 -11.11 -91.79 59.15
CA ASN A 612 -10.81 -92.85 58.18
C ASN A 612 -10.69 -94.23 58.83
N LEU A 613 -10.13 -94.29 60.05
CA LEU A 613 -10.13 -95.50 60.86
C LEU A 613 -11.55 -95.97 61.21
N GLN A 614 -12.52 -95.06 61.41
CA GLN A 614 -13.94 -95.38 61.61
C GLN A 614 -14.70 -95.65 60.30
N THR A 615 -14.45 -94.90 59.24
CA THR A 615 -15.14 -94.99 57.95
C THR A 615 -14.72 -96.24 57.20
N GLN A 616 -13.51 -96.78 57.39
CA GLN A 616 -13.21 -98.15 56.93
C GLN A 616 -14.14 -99.20 57.56
N MET A 617 -14.61 -98.98 58.78
CA MET A 617 -15.62 -99.85 59.41
C MET A 617 -17.03 -99.62 58.82
N LEU A 618 -17.40 -98.37 58.48
CA LEU A 618 -18.75 -97.97 58.00
C LEU A 618 -18.95 -98.04 56.46
N LEU A 619 -17.91 -97.90 55.63
CA LEU A 619 -17.97 -98.02 54.16
C LEU A 619 -18.32 -99.43 53.70
N LYS A 620 -18.21 -100.40 54.61
CA LYS A 620 -18.74 -101.75 54.43
C LYS A 620 -20.27 -101.78 54.38
N GLU A 621 -20.96 -100.77 54.94
CA GLU A 621 -22.43 -100.66 55.01
C GLU A 621 -23.07 -99.70 53.98
N SER A 622 -22.41 -98.62 53.54
CA SER A 622 -23.05 -97.53 52.76
C SER A 622 -23.16 -97.71 51.23
N ARG A 623 -22.35 -98.58 50.60
CA ARG A 623 -22.33 -98.78 49.12
C ARG A 623 -23.66 -99.18 48.49
N GLN A 624 -24.67 -99.52 49.29
CA GLN A 624 -25.96 -100.02 48.86
C GLN A 624 -26.98 -98.93 48.50
N LEU A 625 -26.75 -97.65 48.86
CA LEU A 625 -27.79 -96.61 48.88
C LEU A 625 -27.71 -95.56 47.73
N THR A 626 -26.56 -95.39 47.07
CA THR A 626 -26.28 -94.22 46.19
C THR A 626 -26.91 -94.27 44.79
N GLN A 627 -27.52 -95.38 44.37
CA GLN A 627 -28.06 -95.54 43.01
C GLN A 627 -29.30 -94.65 42.72
N GLU A 628 -30.00 -94.17 43.75
CA GLU A 628 -31.33 -93.53 43.61
C GLU A 628 -31.32 -92.02 43.27
N MET A 629 -30.23 -91.28 43.51
CA MET A 629 -30.26 -89.80 43.44
C MET A 629 -30.10 -89.18 42.03
N ARG A 630 -29.66 -89.95 41.02
CA ARG A 630 -29.33 -89.40 39.69
C ARG A 630 -30.55 -88.98 38.85
N GLU A 631 -31.76 -89.39 39.20
CA GLU A 631 -32.96 -89.12 38.39
C GLU A 631 -33.55 -87.71 38.60
N LYS A 632 -33.14 -86.98 39.65
CA LYS A 632 -33.70 -85.65 39.98
C LYS A 632 -33.01 -84.45 39.32
N GLU A 633 -31.87 -84.63 38.67
CA GLU A 633 -31.02 -83.52 38.21
C GLU A 633 -31.44 -82.94 36.83
N GLU A 634 -32.03 -83.76 35.95
CA GLU A 634 -32.30 -83.38 34.55
C GLU A 634 -33.47 -82.39 34.38
N GLU A 635 -34.41 -82.33 35.33
CA GLU A 635 -35.60 -81.46 35.28
C GLU A 635 -35.25 -79.97 35.44
N MET A 636 -34.14 -79.67 36.12
CA MET A 636 -33.76 -78.30 36.48
C MET A 636 -33.16 -77.48 35.32
N ARG A 637 -32.73 -78.16 34.23
CA ARG A 637 -32.00 -77.53 33.12
C ARG A 637 -32.90 -76.75 32.15
N GLN A 638 -34.16 -77.14 31.98
CA GLN A 638 -35.07 -76.53 30.98
C GLN A 638 -35.54 -75.11 31.33
N ASN A 639 -35.61 -74.75 32.62
CA ASN A 639 -36.09 -73.43 33.05
C ASN A 639 -35.09 -72.29 32.83
N VAL A 640 -33.81 -72.58 32.55
CA VAL A 640 -32.75 -71.58 32.39
C VAL A 640 -32.72 -71.00 30.97
N GLU A 641 -33.08 -71.79 29.95
CA GLU A 641 -33.00 -71.38 28.53
C GLU A 641 -34.06 -70.33 28.14
N GLU A 642 -35.22 -70.27 28.81
CA GLU A 642 -36.31 -69.34 28.47
C GLU A 642 -36.02 -67.89 28.93
N LEU A 643 -35.20 -67.71 29.97
CA LEU A 643 -34.84 -66.41 30.52
C LEU A 643 -33.85 -65.62 29.65
N GLU A 644 -32.97 -66.30 28.92
CA GLU A 644 -31.92 -65.65 28.11
C GLU A 644 -32.48 -64.97 26.84
N ALA A 645 -33.53 -65.54 26.23
CA ALA A 645 -34.13 -65.00 25.01
C ALA A 645 -34.77 -63.61 25.18
N THR A 646 -35.30 -63.32 26.38
CA THR A 646 -36.00 -62.05 26.69
C THR A 646 -35.04 -60.87 26.85
N GLN A 647 -33.78 -61.13 27.21
CA GLN A 647 -32.76 -60.10 27.47
C GLN A 647 -32.17 -59.50 26.18
N GLU A 648 -32.12 -60.29 25.11
CA GLU A 648 -31.53 -59.92 23.82
C GLU A 648 -32.39 -58.88 23.06
N GLU A 649 -33.72 -58.95 23.18
CA GLU A 649 -34.68 -58.06 22.49
C GLU A 649 -34.64 -56.62 23.03
N MET A 650 -34.45 -56.47 24.35
CA MET A 650 -34.35 -55.16 25.02
C MET A 650 -33.12 -54.35 24.57
N ARG A 651 -31.98 -55.00 24.29
CA ARG A 651 -30.77 -54.30 23.82
C ARG A 651 -30.90 -53.71 22.42
N LYS A 652 -31.77 -54.25 21.57
CA LYS A 652 -32.01 -53.73 20.21
C LYS A 652 -32.78 -52.40 20.23
N ASN A 653 -33.84 -52.31 21.03
CA ASN A 653 -34.68 -51.11 21.13
C ASN A 653 -33.92 -49.90 21.71
N GLU A 654 -32.97 -50.12 22.64
CA GLU A 654 -32.17 -49.04 23.22
C GLU A 654 -31.24 -48.36 22.20
N LYS A 655 -30.73 -49.12 21.22
CA LYS A 655 -29.84 -48.60 20.17
C LYS A 655 -30.58 -47.74 19.15
N GLU A 656 -31.82 -48.10 18.83
CA GLU A 656 -32.64 -47.39 17.84
C GLU A 656 -33.10 -46.02 18.36
N LEU A 657 -33.48 -45.96 19.65
CA LEU A 657 -33.90 -44.72 20.31
C LEU A 657 -32.77 -43.68 20.39
N LYS A 658 -31.52 -44.11 20.61
CA LYS A 658 -30.34 -43.22 20.62
C LYS A 658 -30.05 -42.60 19.25
N ARG A 659 -30.37 -43.28 18.15
CA ARG A 659 -30.16 -42.79 16.78
C ARG A 659 -31.15 -41.69 16.41
N VAL A 660 -32.44 -41.88 16.73
CA VAL A 660 -33.49 -40.88 16.47
C VAL A 660 -33.22 -39.56 17.22
N LEU A 661 -32.71 -39.64 18.45
CA LEU A 661 -32.32 -38.47 19.23
C LEU A 661 -31.13 -37.70 18.64
N PHE A 662 -30.18 -38.40 18.00
CA PHE A 662 -29.04 -37.77 17.33
C PHE A 662 -29.47 -37.03 16.05
N ASP A 663 -30.32 -37.65 15.23
CA ASP A 663 -30.82 -37.08 13.98
C ASP A 663 -31.67 -35.81 14.23
N ALA A 664 -32.54 -35.83 15.25
CA ALA A 664 -33.34 -34.67 15.65
C ALA A 664 -32.46 -33.50 16.17
N LYS A 665 -31.36 -33.80 16.86
CA LYS A 665 -30.41 -32.78 17.33
C LYS A 665 -29.65 -32.14 16.16
N SER A 666 -29.19 -32.95 15.20
CA SER A 666 -28.47 -32.47 14.01
C SER A 666 -29.35 -31.60 13.10
N GLN A 667 -30.64 -31.93 12.92
CA GLN A 667 -31.56 -31.10 12.13
C GLN A 667 -31.82 -29.73 12.77
N LYS A 668 -31.90 -29.67 14.11
CA LYS A 668 -32.05 -28.41 14.84
C LYS A 668 -30.81 -27.51 14.68
N GLU A 669 -29.61 -28.07 14.84
CA GLU A 669 -28.35 -27.34 14.66
C GLU A 669 -28.17 -26.83 13.21
N GLN A 670 -28.62 -27.60 12.21
CA GLN A 670 -28.64 -27.16 10.82
C GLN A 670 -29.62 -26.00 10.57
N MET A 671 -30.83 -26.07 11.14
CA MET A 671 -31.82 -25.00 10.99
C MET A 671 -31.35 -23.70 11.65
N ASP A 672 -30.74 -23.78 12.84
CA ASP A 672 -30.11 -22.65 13.51
C ASP A 672 -28.98 -22.04 12.66
N SER A 673 -28.16 -22.87 12.00
CA SER A 673 -27.10 -22.36 11.10
C SER A 673 -27.66 -21.64 9.87
N LEU A 674 -28.77 -22.09 9.29
CA LEU A 674 -29.32 -21.52 8.06
C LEU A 674 -29.96 -20.13 8.28
N ILE A 675 -30.70 -19.96 9.37
CA ILE A 675 -31.35 -18.67 9.69
C ILE A 675 -30.35 -17.62 10.20
N ASN A 676 -29.19 -18.05 10.71
CA ASN A 676 -28.11 -17.18 11.18
C ASN A 676 -27.10 -16.82 10.08
N ASN A 677 -27.15 -17.45 8.91
CA ASN A 677 -26.25 -17.17 7.78
C ASN A 677 -26.69 -15.98 6.92
N THR A 678 -27.52 -15.09 7.46
CA THR A 678 -27.96 -13.86 6.81
C THR A 678 -27.91 -12.71 7.79
N GLU A 679 -27.56 -11.53 7.29
CA GLU A 679 -27.51 -10.29 8.08
C GLU A 679 -28.90 -9.71 8.36
N ASP A 680 -29.94 -10.26 7.71
CA ASP A 680 -31.32 -9.85 7.95
C ASP A 680 -31.81 -10.30 9.34
N LEU A 681 -32.62 -9.45 9.97
CA LEU A 681 -33.33 -9.74 11.20
C LEU A 681 -34.49 -10.70 10.89
N ILE A 682 -34.48 -11.93 11.42
CA ILE A 682 -35.55 -12.89 11.19
C ILE A 682 -36.27 -13.17 12.51
N ILE A 683 -37.59 -12.90 12.53
CA ILE A 683 -38.46 -13.24 13.66
C ILE A 683 -39.74 -13.89 13.12
N ALA A 684 -40.10 -15.06 13.63
CA ALA A 684 -41.40 -15.67 13.41
C ALA A 684 -42.26 -15.52 14.66
N LEU A 685 -43.47 -15.01 14.50
CA LEU A 685 -44.43 -14.77 15.56
C LEU A 685 -45.70 -15.62 15.35
N ASP A 686 -46.35 -16.05 16.42
CA ASP A 686 -47.65 -16.73 16.35
C ASP A 686 -48.82 -15.73 16.18
N LYS A 687 -50.06 -16.22 16.20
CA LYS A 687 -51.26 -15.38 16.05
C LYS A 687 -51.47 -14.40 17.20
N ASP A 688 -50.89 -14.69 18.36
CA ASP A 688 -50.94 -13.88 19.56
C ASP A 688 -49.68 -13.01 19.71
N TYR A 689 -48.94 -12.82 18.60
CA TYR A 689 -47.72 -12.01 18.50
C TYR A 689 -46.56 -12.53 19.34
N LYS A 690 -46.59 -13.79 19.78
CA LYS A 690 -45.52 -14.39 20.58
C LYS A 690 -44.43 -14.93 19.69
N VAL A 691 -43.20 -14.70 20.10
CA VAL A 691 -42.02 -15.12 19.36
C VAL A 691 -41.91 -16.64 19.36
N MET A 692 -41.91 -17.25 18.18
CA MET A 692 -41.73 -18.69 17.98
C MET A 692 -40.28 -19.03 17.63
N ILE A 693 -39.68 -18.25 16.73
CA ILE A 693 -38.31 -18.44 16.23
C ILE A 693 -37.69 -17.06 16.00
N PHE A 694 -36.40 -16.93 16.24
CA PHE A 694 -35.62 -15.75 15.86
C PHE A 694 -34.18 -16.16 15.56
N ASN A 695 -33.49 -15.38 14.73
CA ASN A 695 -32.05 -15.54 14.52
C ASN A 695 -31.23 -14.65 15.48
N GLU A 696 -29.94 -14.93 15.63
CA GLU A 696 -29.01 -14.19 16.49
C GLU A 696 -28.97 -12.69 16.14
N ASN A 697 -29.11 -12.33 14.86
CA ASN A 697 -29.18 -10.92 14.46
C ASN A 697 -30.44 -10.22 15.00
N ALA A 698 -31.61 -10.86 14.90
CA ALA A 698 -32.84 -10.34 15.52
C ALA A 698 -32.76 -10.25 17.04
N LYS A 699 -32.13 -11.24 17.68
CA LYS A 699 -31.89 -11.25 19.13
C LYS A 699 -30.98 -10.11 19.58
N ASN A 700 -29.87 -9.90 18.87
CA ASN A 700 -28.91 -8.84 19.17
C ASN A 700 -29.55 -7.47 18.93
N TRP A 701 -30.22 -7.27 17.79
CA TRP A 701 -30.95 -6.04 17.49
C TRP A 701 -32.01 -5.72 18.56
N TYR A 702 -32.75 -6.74 19.02
CA TYR A 702 -33.74 -6.59 20.08
C TYR A 702 -33.10 -6.26 21.44
N TYR A 703 -31.99 -6.92 21.78
CA TYR A 703 -31.24 -6.66 23.02
C TYR A 703 -30.65 -5.25 23.03
N GLU A 704 -30.05 -4.80 21.94
CA GLU A 704 -29.47 -3.45 21.84
C GLU A 704 -30.52 -2.34 22.03
N ARG A 705 -31.76 -2.58 21.59
CA ARG A 705 -32.85 -1.59 21.70
C ARG A 705 -33.57 -1.61 23.04
N THR A 706 -33.73 -2.78 23.66
CA THR A 706 -34.56 -2.95 24.87
C THR A 706 -33.76 -3.30 26.12
N TYR A 707 -32.48 -3.66 25.97
CA TYR A 707 -31.60 -4.26 26.98
C TYR A 707 -32.13 -5.57 27.61
N ASN A 708 -33.18 -6.16 27.00
CA ASN A 708 -33.78 -7.41 27.44
C ASN A 708 -33.46 -8.55 26.48
N LYS A 709 -33.32 -9.77 27.01
CA LYS A 709 -33.03 -10.95 26.19
C LYS A 709 -34.30 -11.43 25.50
N LEU A 710 -34.29 -11.49 24.17
CA LEU A 710 -35.38 -12.08 23.39
C LEU A 710 -35.46 -13.59 23.66
N THR A 711 -36.65 -14.08 24.03
CA THR A 711 -36.91 -15.51 24.30
C THR A 711 -38.19 -15.97 23.62
N ILE A 712 -38.27 -17.27 23.31
CA ILE A 712 -39.44 -17.88 22.69
C ILE A 712 -40.64 -17.81 23.66
N GLY A 713 -41.81 -17.45 23.15
CA GLY A 713 -43.08 -17.34 23.86
C GLY A 713 -43.42 -15.94 24.37
N VAL A 714 -42.48 -15.00 24.32
CA VAL A 714 -42.70 -13.60 24.72
C VAL A 714 -43.44 -12.85 23.61
N SER A 715 -44.44 -12.03 23.97
CA SER A 715 -45.18 -11.20 23.00
C SER A 715 -44.34 -10.00 22.56
N LEU A 716 -44.11 -9.86 21.25
CA LEU A 716 -43.27 -8.78 20.70
C LEU A 716 -43.90 -7.39 20.86
N LEU A 717 -45.24 -7.31 20.96
CA LEU A 717 -45.98 -6.06 21.10
C LEU A 717 -45.65 -5.27 22.36
N GLY A 718 -45.25 -5.95 23.44
CA GLY A 718 -44.94 -5.31 24.73
C GLY A 718 -43.68 -4.44 24.72
N PHE A 719 -42.93 -4.44 23.61
CA PHE A 719 -41.62 -3.81 23.48
C PHE A 719 -41.54 -2.79 22.35
N LEU A 720 -42.59 -2.68 21.55
CA LEU A 720 -42.77 -1.59 20.59
C LEU A 720 -43.25 -0.35 21.34
N GLN A 721 -42.84 0.83 20.89
CA GLN A 721 -43.34 2.08 21.49
C GLN A 721 -44.84 2.25 21.20
N PRO A 722 -45.63 2.96 22.05
CA PRO A 722 -47.08 3.08 21.88
C PRO A 722 -47.50 3.56 20.48
N GLU A 723 -46.70 4.43 19.85
CA GLU A 723 -46.97 4.94 18.51
C GLU A 723 -46.68 3.91 17.39
N GLU A 724 -45.80 2.94 17.64
CA GLU A 724 -45.39 1.90 16.68
C GLU A 724 -46.34 0.68 16.73
N ILE A 725 -46.97 0.42 17.89
CA ILE A 725 -47.83 -0.76 18.12
C ILE A 725 -49.02 -0.81 17.17
N GLU A 726 -49.68 0.33 16.95
CA GLU A 726 -50.90 0.37 16.13
C GLU A 726 -50.58 0.08 14.66
N HIS A 727 -49.51 0.67 14.12
CA HIS A 727 -49.04 0.43 12.77
C HIS A 727 -48.53 -1.00 12.57
N PHE A 728 -47.80 -1.54 13.55
CA PHE A 728 -47.33 -2.93 13.53
C PHE A 728 -48.50 -3.92 13.52
N LYS A 729 -49.52 -3.72 14.36
CA LYS A 729 -50.71 -4.61 14.41
C LYS A 729 -51.49 -4.60 13.10
N GLU A 730 -51.62 -3.43 12.47
CA GLU A 730 -52.26 -3.30 11.16
C GLU A 730 -51.51 -4.12 10.09
N ASN A 731 -50.19 -3.92 10.00
CA ASN A 731 -49.32 -4.65 9.09
C ASN A 731 -49.35 -6.16 9.37
N TYR A 732 -49.29 -6.56 10.64
CA TYR A 732 -49.32 -7.96 11.03
C TYR A 732 -50.65 -8.66 10.69
N SER A 733 -51.77 -7.95 10.86
CA SER A 733 -53.11 -8.46 10.52
C SER A 733 -53.27 -8.67 9.02
N ARG A 734 -52.76 -7.74 8.20
CA ARG A 734 -52.70 -7.89 6.74
C ARG A 734 -51.93 -9.13 6.33
N ALA A 735 -50.80 -9.39 6.99
CA ALA A 735 -49.99 -10.57 6.70
C ALA A 735 -50.71 -11.87 7.07
N LEU A 736 -51.38 -11.95 8.24
CA LEU A 736 -52.15 -13.13 8.65
C LEU A 736 -53.29 -13.49 7.71
N LEU A 737 -53.87 -12.51 7.01
CA LEU A 737 -54.88 -12.72 5.96
C LEU A 737 -54.29 -13.31 4.67
N GLY A 738 -52.97 -13.48 4.59
CA GLY A 738 -52.28 -14.07 3.45
C GLY A 738 -51.38 -13.11 2.67
N GLU A 739 -51.38 -11.80 2.99
CA GLU A 739 -50.65 -10.77 2.24
C GLU A 739 -49.14 -10.83 2.51
N ARG A 740 -48.32 -10.62 1.48
CA ARG A 740 -46.85 -10.46 1.60
C ARG A 740 -46.45 -9.07 1.14
N PHE A 741 -45.83 -8.28 2.02
CA PHE A 741 -45.49 -6.88 1.72
C PHE A 741 -44.28 -6.39 2.53
N ALA A 742 -43.73 -5.23 2.17
CA ALA A 742 -42.58 -4.60 2.79
C ALA A 742 -42.88 -3.16 3.21
N VAL A 743 -42.30 -2.70 4.32
CA VAL A 743 -42.41 -1.32 4.82
C VAL A 743 -41.04 -0.81 5.27
N GLU A 744 -40.74 0.46 4.99
CA GLU A 744 -39.50 1.10 5.43
C GLU A 744 -39.77 1.91 6.71
N GLU A 745 -38.99 1.65 7.74
CA GLU A 745 -39.10 2.33 9.04
C GLU A 745 -37.72 2.79 9.50
N LYS A 746 -37.67 4.06 9.93
CA LYS A 746 -36.45 4.61 10.53
C LYS A 746 -36.48 4.30 12.01
N ILE A 747 -35.52 3.49 12.44
CA ILE A 747 -35.43 3.02 13.81
C ILE A 747 -34.06 3.43 14.36
N GLY A 748 -34.04 4.51 15.15
CA GLY A 748 -32.80 5.15 15.60
C GLY A 748 -32.08 5.89 14.46
N GLU A 749 -30.77 5.67 14.33
CA GLU A 749 -29.95 6.24 13.23
C GLU A 749 -30.00 5.43 11.93
N LYS A 750 -30.56 4.23 11.99
CA LYS A 750 -30.60 3.28 10.88
C LYS A 750 -31.99 3.21 10.25
N ILE A 751 -32.03 2.91 8.96
CA ILE A 751 -33.27 2.78 8.18
C ILE A 751 -33.43 1.31 7.79
N TYR A 752 -34.53 0.70 8.22
CA TYR A 752 -34.79 -0.71 7.99
C TYR A 752 -35.97 -0.90 7.06
N GLU A 753 -35.90 -1.94 6.21
CA GLU A 753 -37.02 -2.44 5.42
C GLU A 753 -37.51 -3.75 6.03
N PHE A 754 -38.73 -3.78 6.58
CA PHE A 754 -39.35 -4.96 7.18
C PHE A 754 -40.33 -5.63 6.22
N ARG A 755 -40.17 -6.93 5.98
CA ARG A 755 -41.02 -7.74 5.11
C ARG A 755 -41.81 -8.75 5.92
N TYR A 756 -43.13 -8.74 5.75
CA TYR A 756 -44.05 -9.61 6.47
C TYR A 756 -44.53 -10.75 5.57
N ASN A 757 -44.43 -12.00 6.04
CA ASN A 757 -44.80 -13.20 5.28
C ASN A 757 -45.58 -14.20 6.15
N PRO A 758 -46.81 -14.62 5.78
CA PRO A 758 -47.61 -15.56 6.56
C PRO A 758 -47.03 -16.98 6.57
N MET A 759 -47.13 -17.64 7.71
CA MET A 759 -46.78 -19.04 7.92
C MET A 759 -48.07 -19.86 8.04
N GLN A 760 -48.12 -21.04 7.42
CA GLN A 760 -49.30 -21.91 7.37
C GLN A 760 -48.97 -23.31 7.88
N ASP A 761 -49.96 -24.00 8.46
CA ASP A 761 -49.87 -25.43 8.77
C ASP A 761 -50.09 -26.30 7.52
N ASP A 762 -49.93 -27.62 7.66
CA ASP A 762 -50.08 -28.61 6.58
C ASP A 762 -51.51 -28.67 5.98
N GLN A 763 -52.47 -27.98 6.60
CA GLN A 763 -53.84 -27.82 6.10
C GLN A 763 -54.09 -26.43 5.49
N GLY A 764 -53.04 -25.60 5.33
CA GLY A 764 -53.08 -24.29 4.69
C GLY A 764 -53.63 -23.17 5.57
N LYS A 765 -53.85 -23.40 6.86
CA LYS A 765 -54.35 -22.38 7.79
C LYS A 765 -53.18 -21.56 8.30
N ALA A 766 -53.27 -20.22 8.24
CA ALA A 766 -52.25 -19.34 8.79
C ALA A 766 -52.06 -19.66 10.28
N VAL A 767 -50.83 -19.91 10.72
CA VAL A 767 -50.43 -20.21 12.11
C VAL A 767 -49.58 -19.10 12.73
N GLY A 768 -49.04 -18.18 11.92
CA GLY A 768 -48.22 -17.06 12.36
C GLY A 768 -47.70 -16.22 11.20
N VAL A 769 -46.78 -15.30 11.47
CA VAL A 769 -46.11 -14.47 10.44
C VAL A 769 -44.61 -14.45 10.70
N SER A 770 -43.84 -14.64 9.63
CA SER A 770 -42.40 -14.43 9.59
C SER A 770 -42.07 -13.03 9.08
N ILE A 771 -41.22 -12.32 9.82
CA ILE A 771 -40.82 -10.94 9.55
C ILE A 771 -39.32 -10.92 9.30
N PHE A 772 -38.92 -10.32 8.18
CA PHE A 772 -37.53 -10.15 7.77
C PHE A 772 -37.21 -8.66 7.73
N GLY A 773 -36.33 -8.18 8.60
CA GLY A 773 -35.87 -6.79 8.64
C GLY A 773 -34.48 -6.65 8.04
N ARG A 774 -34.30 -5.81 7.03
CA ARG A 774 -32.98 -5.52 6.43
C ARG A 774 -32.58 -4.07 6.69
N ASP A 775 -31.35 -3.84 7.14
CA ASP A 775 -30.78 -2.50 7.22
C ASP A 775 -30.47 -1.99 5.80
N ILE A 776 -31.11 -0.90 5.38
CA ILE A 776 -30.91 -0.25 4.07
C ILE A 776 -30.17 1.09 4.20
N SER A 777 -29.55 1.36 5.35
CA SER A 777 -28.88 2.63 5.65
C SER A 777 -27.78 2.97 4.63
N GLU A 778 -26.95 2.01 4.22
CA GLU A 778 -25.91 2.24 3.20
C GLU A 778 -26.47 2.71 1.86
N ARG A 779 -27.60 2.14 1.43
CA ARG A 779 -28.30 2.56 0.20
C ARG A 779 -28.83 3.99 0.32
N LYS A 780 -29.29 4.39 1.50
CA LYS A 780 -29.73 5.78 1.78
C LYS A 780 -28.55 6.76 1.93
N PHE A 781 -27.42 6.29 2.48
CA PHE A 781 -26.16 7.02 2.47
C PHE A 781 -25.61 7.21 1.06
N ALA A 782 -25.84 6.27 0.12
CA ALA A 782 -25.52 6.44 -1.29
C ALA A 782 -26.37 7.56 -1.96
N GLU A 783 -27.61 7.75 -1.54
CA GLU A 783 -28.42 8.93 -1.88
C GLU A 783 -27.84 10.23 -1.28
N GLN A 784 -27.16 10.13 -0.15
CA GLN A 784 -26.41 11.23 0.46
C GLN A 784 -25.07 11.50 -0.26
N ASN A 785 -24.47 10.51 -0.92
CA ASN A 785 -23.34 10.70 -1.85
C ASN A 785 -23.75 11.51 -3.10
N LEU A 786 -25.00 11.41 -3.55
CA LEU A 786 -25.56 12.30 -4.58
C LEU A 786 -25.56 13.78 -4.11
N ARG A 787 -25.62 14.01 -2.80
CA ARG A 787 -25.49 15.34 -2.19
C ARG A 787 -24.03 15.81 -2.09
N LEU A 788 -23.06 14.90 -2.07
CA LEU A 788 -21.63 15.22 -2.21
C LEU A 788 -21.27 15.66 -3.64
N GLN A 789 -21.98 15.16 -4.67
CA GLN A 789 -21.84 15.66 -6.05
C GLN A 789 -22.33 17.11 -6.22
N LEU A 790 -23.26 17.57 -5.37
CA LEU A 790 -23.63 19.00 -5.28
C LEU A 790 -22.52 19.85 -4.63
N LEU A 791 -21.68 19.25 -3.78
CA LEU A 791 -20.50 19.90 -3.20
C LEU A 791 -19.36 20.02 -4.24
N GLU A 792 -19.15 19.00 -5.09
CA GLU A 792 -18.23 19.07 -6.24
C GLU A 792 -18.62 20.21 -7.22
N LEU A 793 -19.92 20.50 -7.34
CA LEU A 793 -20.42 21.63 -8.12
C LEU A 793 -20.03 22.99 -7.52
N GLN A 794 -19.94 23.08 -6.18
CA GLN A 794 -19.48 24.28 -5.48
C GLN A 794 -17.95 24.43 -5.53
N GLU A 795 -17.19 23.34 -5.51
CA GLU A 795 -15.74 23.36 -5.75
C GLU A 795 -15.41 23.79 -7.19
N ALA A 796 -16.24 23.40 -8.17
CA ALA A 796 -16.15 23.90 -9.54
C ALA A 796 -16.45 25.41 -9.63
N GLU A 797 -17.35 25.94 -8.79
CA GLU A 797 -17.64 27.37 -8.66
C GLU A 797 -16.48 28.14 -8.01
N GLU A 798 -15.83 27.58 -6.98
CA GLU A 798 -14.59 28.12 -6.40
C GLU A 798 -13.41 28.06 -7.38
N GLN A 799 -13.31 27.02 -8.20
CA GLN A 799 -12.33 26.95 -9.29
C GLN A 799 -12.61 28.00 -10.36
N LEU A 800 -13.87 28.26 -10.70
CA LEU A 800 -14.28 29.31 -11.62
C LEU A 800 -13.97 30.70 -11.04
N GLN A 801 -14.15 30.91 -9.72
CA GLN A 801 -13.73 32.12 -9.02
C GLN A 801 -12.21 32.26 -8.93
N LYS A 802 -11.45 31.17 -8.75
CA LYS A 802 -9.99 31.15 -8.87
C LYS A 802 -9.52 31.43 -10.28
N GLN A 803 -10.23 30.95 -11.31
CA GLN A 803 -9.94 31.28 -12.70
C GLN A 803 -10.25 32.74 -13.00
N LEU A 804 -11.35 33.29 -12.48
CA LEU A 804 -11.68 34.73 -12.56
C LEU A 804 -10.65 35.59 -11.80
N LYS A 805 -10.19 35.14 -10.63
CA LYS A 805 -9.11 35.78 -9.87
C LYS A 805 -7.77 35.68 -10.59
N ASN A 806 -7.43 34.54 -11.19
CA ASN A 806 -6.24 34.39 -12.05
C ASN A 806 -6.35 35.22 -13.33
N LEU A 807 -7.55 35.42 -13.90
CA LEU A 807 -7.80 36.31 -15.04
C LEU A 807 -7.69 37.78 -14.64
N GLN A 808 -8.16 38.14 -13.44
CA GLN A 808 -7.98 39.47 -12.85
C GLN A 808 -6.52 39.73 -12.46
N GLU A 809 -5.82 38.74 -11.93
CA GLU A 809 -4.39 38.78 -11.64
C GLU A 809 -3.57 38.79 -12.92
N THR A 810 -3.92 38.05 -13.99
CA THR A 810 -3.22 38.16 -15.29
C THR A 810 -3.54 39.46 -16.02
N THR A 811 -4.73 40.04 -15.85
CA THR A 811 -5.02 41.39 -16.38
C THR A 811 -4.37 42.49 -15.53
N GLU A 812 -4.25 42.34 -14.21
CA GLU A 812 -3.42 43.19 -13.35
C GLU A 812 -1.92 43.00 -13.63
N ASP A 813 -1.45 41.79 -13.92
CA ASP A 813 -0.05 41.46 -14.20
C ASP A 813 0.34 41.91 -15.61
N ALA A 814 -0.60 41.87 -16.57
CA ALA A 814 -0.48 42.54 -17.86
C ALA A 814 -0.50 44.07 -17.70
N ARG A 815 -1.34 44.63 -16.81
CA ARG A 815 -1.40 46.07 -16.51
C ARG A 815 -0.17 46.55 -15.71
N LYS A 816 0.40 45.72 -14.84
CA LYS A 816 1.66 45.93 -14.11
C LYS A 816 2.88 45.73 -14.99
N LYS A 817 2.84 44.85 -16.01
CA LYS A 817 3.86 44.75 -17.06
C LYS A 817 3.80 45.93 -18.02
N LEU A 818 2.61 46.44 -18.36
CA LEU A 818 2.43 47.62 -19.21
C LEU A 818 2.83 48.92 -18.47
N PHE A 819 2.38 49.09 -17.21
CA PHE A 819 2.84 50.15 -16.30
C PHE A 819 4.32 50.00 -15.95
N GLY A 820 4.81 48.76 -15.87
CA GLY A 820 6.21 48.42 -15.67
C GLY A 820 7.06 48.81 -16.86
N LEU A 821 6.65 48.58 -18.10
CA LEU A 821 7.37 49.01 -19.30
C LEU A 821 7.43 50.54 -19.43
N GLU A 822 6.35 51.25 -19.10
CA GLU A 822 6.33 52.73 -19.03
C GLU A 822 7.17 53.28 -17.87
N GLN A 823 7.19 52.61 -16.71
CA GLN A 823 8.10 52.95 -15.62
C GLN A 823 9.55 52.53 -15.89
N TYR A 824 9.82 51.46 -16.65
CA TYR A 824 11.16 51.02 -17.01
C TYR A 824 11.82 52.02 -17.95
N ASP A 825 11.11 52.52 -18.97
CA ASP A 825 11.62 53.55 -19.88
C ASP A 825 11.88 54.88 -19.14
N LYS A 826 11.02 55.22 -18.17
CA LYS A 826 11.19 56.40 -17.30
C LYS A 826 12.31 56.22 -16.26
N ALA A 827 12.44 55.05 -15.64
CA ALA A 827 13.47 54.71 -14.65
C ALA A 827 14.86 54.51 -15.27
N LEU A 828 14.96 54.02 -16.53
CA LEU A 828 16.21 53.98 -17.30
C LEU A 828 16.69 55.38 -17.68
N THR A 829 15.76 56.32 -17.88
CA THR A 829 16.06 57.73 -18.19
C THR A 829 16.42 58.52 -16.92
N GLU A 830 15.83 58.21 -15.76
CA GLU A 830 16.11 58.82 -14.45
C GLU A 830 17.18 58.07 -13.61
N SER A 831 17.81 57.04 -14.19
CA SER A 831 18.78 56.18 -13.50
C SER A 831 20.11 56.87 -13.18
N LYS A 832 20.68 56.60 -11.99
CA LYS A 832 22.07 56.96 -11.62
C LYS A 832 23.15 56.22 -12.43
N PHE A 833 22.78 55.32 -13.34
CA PHE A 833 23.72 54.62 -14.22
C PHE A 833 24.12 55.49 -15.42
N VAL A 834 25.40 55.45 -15.78
CA VAL A 834 25.94 55.94 -17.05
C VAL A 834 25.52 54.99 -18.16
N ARG A 835 24.94 55.52 -19.24
CA ARG A 835 24.65 54.76 -20.46
C ARG A 835 25.21 55.47 -21.68
N ILE A 836 26.03 54.76 -22.44
CA ILE A 836 26.63 55.26 -23.67
C ILE A 836 26.48 54.18 -24.74
N GLU A 837 26.02 54.56 -25.93
CA GLU A 837 26.04 53.68 -27.10
C GLU A 837 27.15 54.09 -28.03
N PHE A 838 27.79 53.09 -28.62
CA PHE A 838 28.88 53.27 -29.57
C PHE A 838 28.65 52.51 -30.86
N SER A 839 29.19 53.07 -31.95
CA SER A 839 29.45 52.31 -33.17
C SER A 839 30.57 51.29 -32.96
N LEU A 840 30.76 50.38 -33.93
CA LEU A 840 31.86 49.41 -33.90
C LEU A 840 33.26 50.06 -33.95
N ASP A 841 33.34 51.31 -34.40
CA ASP A 841 34.56 52.13 -34.44
C ASP A 841 34.76 52.97 -33.18
N ALA A 842 34.07 52.60 -32.09
CA ALA A 842 34.12 53.27 -30.80
C ALA A 842 33.61 54.71 -30.82
N VAL A 843 32.80 55.10 -31.81
CA VAL A 843 32.21 56.45 -31.88
C VAL A 843 30.94 56.51 -31.07
N VAL A 844 30.79 57.48 -30.18
CA VAL A 844 29.57 57.66 -29.37
C VAL A 844 28.40 58.01 -30.28
N THR A 845 27.36 57.17 -30.28
CA THR A 845 26.13 57.37 -31.07
C THR A 845 24.99 57.93 -30.23
N GLN A 846 24.91 57.55 -28.95
CA GLN A 846 23.94 58.08 -28.00
C GLN A 846 24.53 58.08 -26.60
N VAL A 847 24.01 58.97 -25.75
CA VAL A 847 24.45 59.09 -24.36
C VAL A 847 23.30 59.59 -23.49
N ASN A 848 23.18 59.05 -22.27
CA ASN A 848 22.15 59.48 -21.35
C ASN A 848 22.57 60.73 -20.54
N PRO A 849 21.61 61.53 -20.02
CA PRO A 849 21.90 62.75 -19.26
C PRO A 849 22.80 62.54 -18.04
N THR A 850 22.74 61.37 -17.39
CA THR A 850 23.57 61.03 -16.24
C THR A 850 25.05 61.08 -16.56
N PHE A 851 25.47 60.53 -17.70
CA PHE A 851 26.87 60.63 -18.11
C PHE A 851 27.27 62.07 -18.45
N CYS A 852 26.42 62.80 -19.18
CA CYS A 852 26.65 64.21 -19.51
C CYS A 852 26.89 65.05 -18.24
N ASN A 853 26.09 64.82 -17.20
CA ASN A 853 26.25 65.50 -15.90
C ASN A 853 27.54 65.09 -15.18
N LEU A 854 27.98 63.84 -15.26
CA LEU A 854 29.21 63.39 -14.59
C LEU A 854 30.46 63.89 -15.30
N ILE A 855 30.48 63.85 -16.64
CA ILE A 855 31.64 64.29 -17.44
C ILE A 855 31.63 65.80 -17.73
N GLN A 856 30.55 66.50 -17.36
CA GLN A 856 30.37 67.96 -17.52
C GLN A 856 30.41 68.45 -18.98
N PHE A 857 30.07 67.58 -19.93
CA PHE A 857 29.86 67.92 -21.35
C PHE A 857 28.38 67.81 -21.71
N GLU A 858 27.91 68.64 -22.64
CA GLU A 858 26.57 68.47 -23.20
C GLU A 858 26.52 67.27 -24.17
N SER A 859 25.36 66.63 -24.32
CA SER A 859 25.23 65.45 -25.19
C SER A 859 25.66 65.71 -26.64
N GLN A 860 25.45 66.92 -27.15
CA GLN A 860 25.87 67.35 -28.49
C GLN A 860 27.40 67.47 -28.63
N GLU A 861 28.12 67.71 -27.53
CA GLU A 861 29.60 67.78 -27.50
C GLU A 861 30.24 66.39 -27.41
N ILE A 862 29.48 65.36 -27.02
CA ILE A 862 29.94 63.98 -26.81
C ILE A 862 29.58 63.10 -28.02
N ILE A 863 28.37 63.22 -28.54
CA ILE A 863 27.90 62.42 -29.68
C ILE A 863 28.78 62.72 -30.91
N GLY A 864 29.33 61.67 -31.51
CA GLY A 864 30.26 61.76 -32.63
C GLY A 864 31.75 61.73 -32.26
N LYS A 865 32.11 61.86 -30.98
CA LYS A 865 33.50 61.65 -30.52
C LYS A 865 33.86 60.18 -30.45
N VAL A 866 35.14 59.85 -30.66
CA VAL A 866 35.66 58.51 -30.41
C VAL A 866 35.85 58.32 -28.91
N HIS A 867 35.46 57.16 -28.36
CA HIS A 867 35.48 56.84 -26.93
C HIS A 867 36.81 57.16 -26.25
N LYS A 868 37.95 56.90 -26.91
CA LYS A 868 39.29 57.20 -26.38
C LYS A 868 39.54 58.69 -26.11
N GLU A 869 38.83 59.60 -26.78
CA GLU A 869 38.95 61.05 -26.57
C GLU A 869 38.31 61.50 -25.27
N LEU A 870 37.50 60.63 -24.64
CA LEU A 870 36.85 60.87 -23.35
C LEU A 870 37.62 60.21 -22.19
N LEU A 871 38.68 59.45 -22.49
CA LEU A 871 39.49 58.72 -21.52
C LEU A 871 40.76 59.48 -21.15
N GLU A 872 41.32 59.16 -19.99
CA GLU A 872 42.66 59.59 -19.62
C GLU A 872 43.71 59.08 -20.63
N THR A 873 44.74 59.89 -20.89
CA THR A 873 45.73 59.62 -21.96
C THR A 873 46.47 58.29 -21.78
N GLU A 874 46.77 57.87 -20.55
CA GLU A 874 47.41 56.57 -20.29
C GLU A 874 46.43 55.40 -20.54
N GLU A 875 45.17 55.57 -20.13
CA GLU A 875 44.11 54.56 -20.31
C GLU A 875 43.76 54.37 -21.80
N ALA A 876 43.65 55.49 -22.54
CA ALA A 876 43.36 55.53 -23.97
C ALA A 876 44.42 54.82 -24.83
N ASN A 877 45.66 54.74 -24.34
CA ASN A 877 46.79 54.11 -25.03
C ASN A 877 47.17 52.74 -24.43
N SER A 878 46.38 52.22 -23.50
CA SER A 878 46.67 50.95 -22.84
C SER A 878 46.43 49.73 -23.77
N PRO A 879 47.21 48.64 -23.62
CA PRO A 879 46.91 47.38 -24.31
C PRO A 879 45.52 46.83 -23.98
N ALA A 880 45.05 47.06 -22.76
CA ALA A 880 43.73 46.63 -22.28
C ALA A 880 42.58 47.31 -23.06
N TYR A 881 42.74 48.59 -23.42
CA TYR A 881 41.76 49.32 -24.23
C TYR A 881 41.59 48.71 -25.64
N LEU A 882 42.71 48.35 -26.29
CA LEU A 882 42.68 47.72 -27.61
C LEU A 882 42.04 46.32 -27.56
N GLU A 883 42.34 45.56 -26.51
CA GLU A 883 41.76 44.23 -26.29
C GLU A 883 40.25 44.28 -26.05
N LEU A 884 39.78 45.25 -25.24
CA LEU A 884 38.37 45.51 -25.00
C LEU A 884 37.59 45.65 -26.32
N TRP A 885 37.98 46.58 -27.19
CA TRP A 885 37.27 46.82 -28.45
C TRP A 885 37.38 45.65 -29.43
N ARG A 886 38.46 44.87 -29.40
CA ARG A 886 38.59 43.63 -30.18
C ARG A 886 37.56 42.58 -29.72
N ASN A 887 37.44 42.36 -28.42
CA ASN A 887 36.52 41.38 -27.83
C ASN A 887 35.06 41.78 -28.08
N LEU A 888 34.76 43.07 -27.98
CA LEU A 888 33.42 43.60 -28.23
C LEU A 888 32.97 43.41 -29.68
N ARG A 889 33.86 43.60 -30.65
CA ARG A 889 33.57 43.42 -32.08
C ARG A 889 33.24 41.97 -32.46
N VAL A 890 33.81 40.99 -31.75
CA VAL A 890 33.50 39.56 -31.94
C VAL A 890 32.33 39.07 -31.06
N GLY A 891 31.72 39.97 -30.29
CA GLY A 891 30.49 39.70 -29.56
C GLY A 891 30.69 39.14 -28.16
N ILE A 892 31.88 39.34 -27.56
CA ILE A 892 32.20 38.99 -26.18
C ILE A 892 32.01 40.24 -25.32
N SER A 893 31.13 40.17 -24.32
CA SER A 893 30.91 41.27 -23.37
C SER A 893 32.07 41.37 -22.37
N GLN A 894 32.32 42.58 -21.86
CA GLN A 894 33.44 42.86 -20.96
C GLN A 894 33.02 43.82 -19.86
N ILE A 895 33.42 43.54 -18.63
CA ILE A 895 33.26 44.45 -17.50
C ILE A 895 34.64 45.04 -17.21
N VAL A 896 34.74 46.36 -17.28
CA VAL A 896 36.00 47.08 -17.12
C VAL A 896 35.80 48.34 -16.28
N GLU A 897 36.83 48.72 -15.54
CA GLU A 897 36.93 50.03 -14.93
C GLU A 897 37.73 50.94 -15.84
N GLN A 898 37.18 52.10 -16.17
CA GLN A 898 37.81 53.04 -17.08
C GLN A 898 37.88 54.42 -16.44
N ARG A 899 39.04 55.07 -16.64
CA ARG A 899 39.29 56.44 -16.21
C ARG A 899 38.95 57.40 -17.34
N TYR A 900 37.88 58.16 -17.14
CA TYR A 900 37.43 59.24 -17.97
C TYR A 900 38.01 60.57 -17.47
N GLN A 901 38.08 61.56 -18.37
CA GLN A 901 38.37 62.94 -18.03
C GLN A 901 37.14 63.80 -18.23
N ASP A 902 36.77 64.57 -17.21
CA ASP A 902 35.71 65.57 -17.33
C ASP A 902 36.16 66.81 -18.12
N LYS A 903 35.24 67.74 -18.38
CA LYS A 903 35.51 68.99 -19.14
C LYS A 903 36.62 69.87 -18.53
N TYR A 904 36.94 69.69 -17.25
CA TYR A 904 37.93 70.46 -16.51
C TYR A 904 39.22 69.66 -16.22
N GLY A 905 39.32 68.43 -16.75
CA GLY A 905 40.47 67.55 -16.58
C GLY A 905 40.50 66.77 -15.25
N GLN A 906 39.39 66.69 -14.52
CA GLN A 906 39.29 65.86 -13.32
C GLN A 906 39.00 64.39 -13.68
N GLU A 907 39.50 63.49 -12.83
CA GLU A 907 39.37 62.05 -12.98
C GLU A 907 37.95 61.59 -12.63
N LEU A 908 37.31 60.87 -13.55
CA LEU A 908 36.04 60.17 -13.37
C LEU A 908 36.26 58.67 -13.60
N ILE A 909 36.02 57.84 -12.61
CA ILE A 909 36.22 56.38 -12.71
C ILE A 909 34.86 55.70 -12.85
N LEU A 910 34.65 55.05 -14.00
CA LEU A 910 33.43 54.30 -14.27
C LEU A 910 33.69 52.80 -14.26
N HIS A 911 32.98 52.07 -13.40
CA HIS A 911 32.90 50.61 -13.47
C HIS A 911 31.76 50.24 -14.43
N SER A 912 32.10 49.71 -15.60
CA SER A 912 31.19 49.62 -16.74
C SER A 912 31.16 48.25 -17.39
N HIS A 913 29.97 47.79 -17.74
CA HIS A 913 29.73 46.62 -18.58
C HIS A 913 29.50 47.06 -20.03
N PHE A 914 30.33 46.57 -20.94
CA PHE A 914 30.21 46.73 -22.37
C PHE A 914 29.54 45.51 -22.99
N LEU A 915 28.40 45.73 -23.63
CA LEU A 915 27.49 44.74 -24.17
C LEU A 915 27.42 44.87 -25.71
N PRO A 916 27.95 43.89 -26.46
CA PRO A 916 27.80 43.84 -27.90
C PRO A 916 26.35 43.54 -28.28
N ILE A 917 25.66 44.51 -28.88
CA ILE A 917 24.32 44.32 -29.39
C ILE A 917 24.44 43.70 -30.78
N LYS A 918 23.86 42.52 -30.94
CA LYS A 918 23.87 41.73 -32.17
C LYS A 918 22.59 41.97 -32.94
N ASN A 919 22.71 42.03 -34.26
CA ASN A 919 21.54 41.94 -35.13
C ASN A 919 21.03 40.50 -35.20
N GLN A 920 19.89 40.29 -35.86
CA GLN A 920 19.26 38.97 -35.97
C GLN A 920 20.10 37.93 -36.74
N GLY A 921 21.15 38.34 -37.44
CA GLY A 921 22.13 37.44 -38.06
C GLY A 921 23.31 37.07 -37.15
N GLY A 922 23.28 37.44 -35.87
CA GLY A 922 24.34 37.18 -34.89
C GLY A 922 25.57 38.10 -35.01
N LYS A 923 25.55 39.07 -35.94
CA LYS A 923 26.65 40.02 -36.14
C LYS A 923 26.47 41.22 -35.19
N VAL A 924 27.53 41.61 -34.50
CA VAL A 924 27.53 42.81 -33.65
C VAL A 924 27.31 44.05 -34.53
N VAL A 925 26.38 44.92 -34.15
CA VAL A 925 26.02 46.14 -34.90
C VAL A 925 26.28 47.43 -34.11
N ASN A 926 26.19 47.39 -32.79
CA ASN A 926 26.55 48.49 -31.90
C ASN A 926 26.98 47.92 -30.54
N ILE A 927 27.64 48.76 -29.73
CA ILE A 927 28.07 48.42 -28.37
C ILE A 927 27.33 49.31 -27.39
N LEU A 928 26.73 48.73 -26.36
CA LEU A 928 26.12 49.45 -25.26
C LEU A 928 27.01 49.36 -24.03
N GLN A 929 27.40 50.50 -23.48
CA GLN A 929 28.02 50.61 -22.17
C GLN A 929 26.98 50.99 -21.13
N VAL A 930 26.96 50.27 -20.02
CA VAL A 930 26.22 50.63 -18.81
C VAL A 930 27.20 50.62 -17.64
N GLY A 931 27.30 51.72 -16.90
CA GLY A 931 28.28 51.84 -15.83
C GLY A 931 27.82 52.66 -14.63
N VAL A 932 28.59 52.58 -13.55
CA VAL A 932 28.42 53.39 -12.33
C VAL A 932 29.67 54.23 -12.07
N ASP A 933 29.46 55.43 -11.53
CA ASP A 933 30.55 56.23 -10.97
C ASP A 933 31.02 55.61 -9.65
N ILE A 934 32.27 55.15 -9.64
CA ILE A 934 32.95 54.62 -8.45
C ILE A 934 34.05 55.57 -7.94
N THR A 935 34.15 56.78 -8.48
CA THR A 935 35.13 57.79 -8.06
C THR A 935 35.05 58.07 -6.56
N PRO A 936 33.87 58.27 -5.94
CA PRO A 936 33.77 58.47 -4.50
C PRO A 936 34.29 57.27 -3.69
N PHE A 937 34.03 56.05 -4.17
CA PHE A 937 34.49 54.82 -3.52
C PHE A 937 36.01 54.67 -3.61
N ARG A 938 36.61 54.92 -4.78
CA ARG A 938 38.07 54.85 -4.98
C ARG A 938 38.82 55.93 -4.19
N LEU A 939 38.26 57.13 -4.04
CA LEU A 939 38.82 58.18 -3.19
C LEU A 939 38.78 57.77 -1.71
N GLN A 940 37.70 57.14 -1.26
CA GLN A 940 37.58 56.64 0.11
C GLN A 940 38.56 55.49 0.37
N GLU A 941 38.70 54.55 -0.56
CA GLU A 941 39.66 53.46 -0.50
C GLU A 941 41.12 53.96 -0.45
N LYS A 942 41.52 54.90 -1.33
CA LYS A 942 42.84 55.55 -1.27
C LYS A 942 43.07 56.24 0.07
N SER A 943 42.06 56.94 0.61
CA SER A 943 42.17 57.61 1.91
C SER A 943 42.36 56.62 3.07
N LEU A 944 41.72 55.44 3.00
CA LEU A 944 41.84 54.37 3.97
C LEU A 944 43.20 53.66 3.84
N GLN A 945 43.67 53.38 2.62
CA GLN A 945 45.01 52.81 2.39
C GLN A 945 46.12 53.70 2.92
N VAL A 946 46.07 55.01 2.64
CA VAL A 946 47.04 55.98 3.20
C VAL A 946 47.01 55.97 4.73
N ARG A 947 45.82 55.80 5.33
CA ARG A 947 45.66 55.73 6.79
C ARG A 947 46.17 54.41 7.36
N ILE A 948 45.97 53.30 6.66
CA ILE A 948 46.51 51.98 6.98
C ILE A 948 48.03 51.98 6.88
N GLU A 949 48.63 52.51 5.81
CA GLU A 949 50.08 52.64 5.68
C GLU A 949 50.67 53.53 6.77
N LYS A 950 49.97 54.59 7.16
CA LYS A 950 50.39 55.46 8.27
C LYS A 950 50.36 54.71 9.61
N LEU A 951 49.32 53.90 9.85
CA LEU A 951 49.22 53.04 11.02
C LEU A 951 50.26 51.91 11.01
N GLN A 952 50.54 51.30 9.85
CA GLN A 952 51.58 50.29 9.69
C GLN A 952 52.97 50.87 9.97
N LYS A 953 53.27 52.08 9.48
CA LYS A 953 54.51 52.79 9.82
C LYS A 953 54.60 53.18 11.30
N GLU A 954 53.48 53.48 11.96
CA GLU A 954 53.45 53.70 13.42
C GLU A 954 53.67 52.39 14.20
N ILE A 955 53.10 51.28 13.73
CA ILE A 955 53.31 49.94 14.31
C ILE A 955 54.77 49.49 14.12
N GLU A 956 55.38 49.66 12.93
CA GLU A 956 56.81 49.38 12.71
C GLU A 956 57.72 50.26 13.58
N LYS A 957 57.34 51.52 13.83
CA LYS A 957 58.07 52.38 14.77
C LYS A 957 57.96 51.91 16.23
N LEU A 958 56.83 51.32 16.62
CA LEU A 958 56.65 50.77 17.96
C LEU A 958 57.37 49.42 18.12
N GLN A 959 57.45 48.61 17.08
CA GLN A 959 58.19 47.34 17.08
C GLN A 959 59.72 47.52 17.00
N ASN A 960 60.22 48.61 16.41
CA ASN A 960 61.65 48.93 16.39
C ASN A 960 62.14 49.68 17.65
N ASN A 961 61.24 50.02 18.59
CA ASN A 961 61.56 50.64 19.88
C ASN A 961 61.30 49.70 21.08
N SER A 962 61.21 48.39 20.84
CA SER A 962 61.15 47.33 21.87
C SER A 962 62.45 46.54 21.96
#